data_AF-G4T5J6-F1
#
_entry.id   AF-G4T5J6-F1
#
_cell.length_a   1.000
_cell.length_b   1.000
_cell.length_c   1.000
_cell.angle_alpha   90.00
_cell.angle_beta   90.00
_cell.angle_gamma   90.00
#
_symmetry.space_group_name_H-M   'P 1'
#
loop_
_entity.id
_entity.type
_entity.pdbx_description
1 polymer ?
#
loop_
_entity_poly.entity_id
_entity_poly.type
_entity_poly.pdbx_seq_one_letter_code
_entity_poly.pdbx_strand_id
1 'polypeptide(L)'
;METKTKKLQETSVLLCDPQSITFQPNSTTPEITSPSTLDALQHASGILHSSSLVVFPTETVYGLAANALSATATSQIFQTKGRPADNPLIVHVSSVEMLRDVIDPSFVIPQTYAILMREFWPGPLTLLFPVKPFSNEHEGNKSGVPREVTAGHSTVAVRMPSHPVARALIALSGLPLAAPSANTSGRPSPTRAEHVVDDLAGKVPLILDGGPCDVGVESTVVDGLSGNEGEIRILRPGGVTAEQMQRVLGTGVRVLVHRRDYRDEQLEHQPTTPGMKYRHYSPTCPVYLLLATPSEEAISLDQLLQNVAQDVKAVKTLELGLLSLTGSKLTDALVKQNATLANNVQIEWRVRALGRVGDDAGVEQDLSEPARRLFDGLISLDKLGVAAILVEGVEEEREGLAVMNRHNSSLLIMSREDSVYLAKLAEQAERYEEMVENMKTVASSDQELTVEERNLLSVAYKNVIGARRASWRIVSSIEQKEESKGNEAQVTMIKKYRSKIENELAKICEDILEVLEKHLIPSAASGESKVFYHKMMGDYHRYLAEFATGDKRKESADKSLEAYKAASDVAVTELPPTHPIRLGLALNFSVFYYEILNSPDRACHLAKQAFDDAIAELDTLSEESYKDSTLIMQLLRDNLTLWTSDMQEGDKGEEKVESGEAAQDD
;
A
#
# COMPACT_ATOMS: atom_id res chain seq x y z
N MET A 1 -5.43 -38.13 -19.75
CA MET A 1 -3.96 -38.01 -19.81
C MET A 1 -3.59 -37.56 -21.21
N GLU A 2 -3.37 -36.27 -21.39
CA GLU A 2 -2.49 -35.72 -22.42
C GLU A 2 -2.11 -34.31 -21.93
N THR A 3 -1.20 -34.28 -20.98
CA THR A 3 -0.51 -33.07 -20.55
C THR A 3 0.33 -32.60 -21.74
N LYS A 4 -0.24 -31.70 -22.56
CA LYS A 4 0.53 -30.93 -23.55
C LYS A 4 1.62 -30.19 -22.80
N THR A 5 2.82 -30.75 -22.82
CA THR A 5 4.04 -30.09 -22.37
C THR A 5 4.23 -28.90 -23.30
N LYS A 6 3.85 -27.70 -22.84
CA LYS A 6 4.09 -26.45 -23.55
C LYS A 6 5.61 -26.35 -23.68
N LYS A 7 6.17 -26.63 -24.86
CA LYS A 7 7.58 -26.37 -25.16
C LYS A 7 7.82 -24.90 -24.79
N LEU A 8 8.69 -24.64 -23.82
CA LEU A 8 9.15 -23.28 -23.51
C LEU A 8 9.68 -22.70 -24.82
N GLN A 9 9.12 -21.58 -25.25
CA GLN A 9 9.57 -20.88 -26.43
C GLN A 9 10.94 -20.29 -26.12
N GLU A 10 11.96 -20.64 -26.89
CA GLU A 10 13.30 -20.11 -26.70
C GLU A 10 13.32 -18.62 -27.08
N THR A 11 13.75 -17.76 -26.16
CA THR A 11 13.86 -16.32 -26.40
C THR A 11 15.12 -16.03 -27.21
N SER A 12 14.96 -15.40 -28.37
CA SER A 12 16.09 -14.90 -29.16
C SER A 12 16.47 -13.48 -28.74
N VAL A 13 17.76 -13.17 -28.70
CA VAL A 13 18.27 -11.81 -28.51
C VAL A 13 19.01 -11.39 -29.77
N LEU A 14 18.57 -10.32 -30.42
CA LEU A 14 19.17 -9.81 -31.66
C LEU A 14 19.76 -8.42 -31.42
N LEU A 15 21.04 -8.27 -31.74
CA LEU A 15 21.74 -6.99 -31.65
C LEU A 15 21.29 -6.06 -32.78
N CYS A 16 20.96 -4.82 -32.43
CA CYS A 16 20.61 -3.75 -33.34
C CYS A 16 21.55 -2.58 -33.10
N ASP A 17 22.33 -2.18 -34.10
CA ASP A 17 23.18 -1.00 -34.02
C ASP A 17 22.34 0.28 -34.22
N PRO A 18 22.11 1.12 -33.19
CA PRO A 18 21.31 2.33 -33.33
C PRO A 18 21.98 3.37 -34.24
N GLN A 19 23.31 3.37 -34.37
CA GLN A 19 24.05 4.33 -35.20
C GLN A 19 23.86 4.05 -36.70
N SER A 20 23.47 2.82 -37.05
CA SER A 20 23.18 2.42 -38.42
C SER A 20 21.84 2.93 -38.97
N ILE A 21 21.00 3.54 -38.11
CA ILE A 21 19.62 3.96 -38.40
C ILE A 21 19.54 5.48 -38.42
N THR A 22 19.09 6.06 -39.53
CA THR A 22 18.88 7.50 -39.68
C THR A 22 17.49 7.82 -40.20
N PHE A 23 16.93 8.96 -39.77
CA PHE A 23 15.70 9.52 -40.33
C PHE A 23 16.01 10.86 -40.98
N GLN A 24 15.82 10.95 -42.30
CA GLN A 24 15.95 12.22 -43.01
C GLN A 24 14.88 13.22 -42.51
N PRO A 25 15.18 14.53 -42.48
CA PRO A 25 14.18 15.55 -42.17
C PRO A 25 12.93 15.37 -43.05
N ASN A 26 11.76 15.31 -42.42
CA ASN A 26 10.45 15.08 -43.08
C ASN A 26 10.20 13.67 -43.67
N SER A 27 11.10 12.70 -43.48
CA SER A 27 10.81 11.29 -43.81
C SER A 27 10.19 10.56 -42.63
N THR A 28 9.15 9.76 -42.90
CA THR A 28 8.57 8.80 -41.95
C THR A 28 9.23 7.43 -42.04
N THR A 29 10.09 7.21 -43.04
CA THR A 29 10.79 5.96 -43.29
C THR A 29 12.27 6.05 -42.86
N PRO A 30 12.79 5.04 -42.14
CA PRO A 30 14.20 5.01 -41.75
C PRO A 30 15.10 4.58 -42.91
N GLU A 31 16.30 5.13 -42.96
CA GLU A 31 17.43 4.59 -43.71
C GLU A 31 18.26 3.72 -42.76
N ILE A 32 18.54 2.48 -43.16
CA ILE A 32 19.26 1.50 -42.31
C ILE A 32 20.44 0.95 -43.11
N THR A 33 21.65 1.27 -42.65
CA THR A 33 22.90 0.93 -43.34
C THR A 33 23.46 -0.44 -42.95
N SER A 34 23.10 -0.95 -41.77
CA SER A 34 23.54 -2.27 -41.29
C SER A 34 22.55 -3.37 -41.72
N PRO A 35 22.99 -4.36 -42.52
CA PRO A 35 22.13 -5.47 -42.94
C PRO A 35 21.59 -6.28 -41.75
N SER A 36 22.42 -6.54 -40.73
CA SER A 36 22.00 -7.32 -39.56
C SER A 36 20.93 -6.59 -38.73
N THR A 37 21.04 -5.27 -38.60
CA THR A 37 20.03 -4.44 -37.93
C THR A 37 18.72 -4.47 -38.71
N LEU A 38 18.79 -4.36 -40.05
CA LEU A 38 17.60 -4.44 -40.91
C LEU A 38 16.90 -5.80 -40.80
N ASP A 39 17.66 -6.90 -40.86
CA ASP A 39 17.14 -8.26 -40.74
C ASP A 39 16.47 -8.48 -39.37
N ALA A 40 17.09 -8.00 -38.29
CA ALA A 40 16.52 -8.09 -36.94
C ALA A 40 15.19 -7.33 -36.81
N LEU A 41 15.11 -6.12 -37.38
CA LEU A 41 13.90 -5.30 -37.38
C LEU A 41 12.78 -5.90 -38.26
N GLN A 42 13.13 -6.47 -39.42
CA GLN A 42 12.18 -7.17 -40.28
C GLN A 42 11.64 -8.44 -39.62
N HIS A 43 12.51 -9.20 -38.94
CA HIS A 43 12.09 -10.36 -38.17
C HIS A 43 11.13 -9.95 -37.03
N ALA A 44 11.47 -8.92 -36.27
CA ALA A 44 10.60 -8.36 -35.24
C ALA A 44 9.25 -7.88 -35.79
N SER A 45 9.25 -7.22 -36.95
CA SER A 45 8.03 -6.81 -37.66
C SER A 45 7.13 -8.02 -37.99
N GLY A 46 7.70 -9.11 -38.50
CA GLY A 46 6.96 -10.34 -38.77
C GLY A 46 6.32 -10.94 -37.51
N ILE A 47 7.02 -10.94 -36.38
CA ILE A 47 6.50 -11.40 -35.08
C ILE A 47 5.30 -10.53 -34.63
N LEU A 48 5.40 -9.21 -34.76
CA LEU A 48 4.31 -8.29 -34.39
C LEU A 48 3.06 -8.49 -35.27
N HIS A 49 3.24 -8.69 -36.58
CA HIS A 49 2.14 -9.02 -37.50
C HIS A 49 1.49 -10.36 -37.20
N SER A 50 2.23 -11.32 -36.63
CA SER A 50 1.68 -12.61 -36.16
C SER A 50 0.90 -12.53 -34.83
N SER A 51 0.59 -11.32 -34.34
CA SER A 51 -0.05 -11.06 -33.04
C SER A 51 0.75 -11.61 -31.85
N SER A 52 2.08 -11.55 -31.93
CA SER A 52 2.99 -11.93 -30.85
C SER A 52 3.76 -10.73 -30.30
N LEU A 53 4.63 -10.97 -29.32
CA LEU A 53 5.30 -9.93 -28.54
C LEU A 53 6.75 -9.72 -28.98
N VAL A 54 7.22 -8.47 -28.94
CA VAL A 54 8.64 -8.15 -29.13
C VAL A 54 9.09 -7.21 -28.03
N VAL A 55 10.24 -7.48 -27.41
CA VAL A 55 10.88 -6.49 -26.54
C VAL A 55 11.83 -5.63 -27.36
N PHE A 56 11.80 -4.32 -27.14
CA PHE A 56 12.62 -3.35 -27.87
C PHE A 56 13.13 -2.23 -26.94
N PRO A 57 14.30 -1.65 -27.23
CA PRO A 57 14.86 -0.55 -26.45
C PRO A 57 14.12 0.76 -26.75
N THR A 58 14.04 1.66 -25.76
CA THR A 58 13.73 3.08 -25.97
C THR A 58 14.79 3.94 -25.29
N GLU A 59 14.72 5.26 -25.43
CA GLU A 59 15.59 6.18 -24.68
C GLU A 59 15.24 6.19 -23.19
N THR A 60 14.05 5.72 -22.81
CA THR A 60 13.58 5.68 -21.41
C THR A 60 13.88 4.36 -20.72
N VAL A 61 13.12 3.32 -21.06
CA VAL A 61 13.23 1.95 -20.56
C VAL A 61 12.88 0.99 -21.71
N TYR A 62 13.28 -0.27 -21.62
CA TYR A 62 12.87 -1.29 -22.59
C TYR A 62 11.37 -1.54 -22.51
N GLY A 63 10.72 -1.67 -23.66
CA GLY A 63 9.26 -1.86 -23.80
C GLY A 63 8.89 -3.26 -24.30
N LEU A 64 7.79 -3.82 -23.80
CA LEU A 64 7.19 -5.07 -24.29
C LEU A 64 6.08 -4.74 -25.29
N ALA A 65 6.38 -4.73 -26.58
CA ALA A 65 5.46 -4.34 -27.63
C ALA A 65 4.51 -5.47 -28.07
N ALA A 66 3.29 -5.05 -28.37
CA ALA A 66 2.34 -5.75 -29.24
C ALA A 66 1.68 -4.75 -30.19
N ASN A 67 1.04 -5.25 -31.25
CA ASN A 67 0.21 -4.42 -32.13
C ASN A 67 -0.93 -3.76 -31.32
N ALA A 68 -0.94 -2.43 -31.23
CA ALA A 68 -1.92 -1.67 -30.46
C ALA A 68 -3.36 -1.79 -31.00
N LEU A 69 -3.54 -2.21 -32.26
CA LEU A 69 -4.85 -2.36 -32.90
C LEU A 69 -5.42 -3.79 -32.79
N SER A 70 -4.71 -4.69 -32.10
CA SER A 70 -5.10 -6.10 -31.95
C SER A 70 -5.34 -6.44 -30.48
N ALA A 71 -6.62 -6.62 -30.11
CA ALA A 71 -7.01 -7.05 -28.76
C ALA A 71 -6.33 -8.35 -28.32
N THR A 72 -6.14 -9.28 -29.28
CA THR A 72 -5.46 -10.56 -29.03
C THR A 72 -3.98 -10.36 -28.72
N ALA A 73 -3.30 -9.47 -29.44
CA ALA A 73 -1.89 -9.21 -29.21
C ALA A 73 -1.67 -8.43 -27.91
N THR A 74 -2.48 -7.41 -27.64
CA THR A 74 -2.38 -6.60 -26.41
C THR A 74 -2.71 -7.41 -25.16
N SER A 75 -3.66 -8.35 -25.23
CA SER A 75 -3.95 -9.27 -24.11
C SER A 75 -2.73 -10.10 -23.69
N GLN A 76 -1.84 -10.46 -24.62
CA GLN A 76 -0.63 -11.21 -24.29
C GLN A 76 0.36 -10.40 -23.43
N ILE A 77 0.36 -9.07 -23.55
CA ILE A 77 1.18 -8.19 -22.69
C ILE A 77 0.76 -8.39 -21.23
N PHE A 78 -0.53 -8.36 -20.94
CA PHE A 78 -1.05 -8.51 -19.58
C PHE A 78 -0.75 -9.90 -19.01
N GLN A 79 -0.96 -10.94 -19.81
CA GLN A 79 -0.67 -12.32 -19.42
C GLN A 79 0.82 -12.55 -19.15
N THR A 80 1.69 -12.04 -20.02
CA THR A 80 3.15 -12.22 -19.90
C THR A 80 3.72 -11.51 -18.68
N LYS A 81 3.20 -10.32 -18.36
CA LYS A 81 3.67 -9.51 -17.23
C LYS A 81 2.99 -9.85 -15.90
N GLY A 82 1.84 -10.54 -15.91
CA GLY A 82 0.96 -10.62 -14.75
C GLY A 82 0.40 -9.23 -14.36
N ARG A 83 0.07 -8.41 -15.37
CA ARG A 83 -0.38 -7.02 -15.18
C ARG A 83 -1.91 -6.96 -14.98
N PRO A 84 -2.44 -6.14 -14.05
CA PRO A 84 -3.87 -5.88 -13.93
C PRO A 84 -4.47 -5.26 -15.21
N ALA A 85 -5.66 -5.71 -15.60
CA ALA A 85 -6.31 -5.29 -16.85
C ALA A 85 -6.87 -3.85 -16.83
N ASP A 86 -7.01 -3.26 -15.64
CA ASP A 86 -7.42 -1.86 -15.44
C ASP A 86 -6.24 -0.88 -15.50
N ASN A 87 -5.02 -1.35 -15.79
CA ASN A 87 -3.84 -0.51 -15.95
C ASN A 87 -3.52 -0.27 -17.44
N PRO A 88 -3.86 0.90 -18.01
CA PRO A 88 -3.77 1.18 -19.44
C PRO A 88 -2.32 1.09 -19.97
N LEU A 89 -2.18 1.08 -21.29
CA LEU A 89 -0.90 0.97 -22.00
C LEU A 89 -0.59 2.25 -22.79
N ILE A 90 0.69 2.57 -22.94
CA ILE A 90 1.15 3.67 -23.82
C ILE A 90 1.32 3.12 -25.23
N VAL A 91 0.70 3.78 -26.20
CA VAL A 91 0.86 3.51 -27.62
C VAL A 91 2.06 4.28 -28.16
N HIS A 92 2.93 3.60 -28.89
CA HIS A 92 4.11 4.16 -29.51
C HIS A 92 3.87 4.29 -31.02
N VAL A 93 4.17 5.47 -31.56
CA VAL A 93 4.03 5.80 -32.99
C VAL A 93 5.36 6.29 -33.56
N SER A 94 5.55 6.19 -34.88
CA SER A 94 6.77 6.67 -35.56
C SER A 94 6.60 8.03 -36.24
N SER A 95 5.34 8.45 -36.47
CA SER A 95 5.00 9.70 -37.16
C SER A 95 3.65 10.28 -36.70
N VAL A 96 3.39 11.54 -37.07
CA VAL A 96 2.13 12.24 -36.77
C VAL A 96 0.99 11.65 -37.62
N GLU A 97 1.29 11.13 -38.80
CA GLU A 97 0.33 10.41 -39.64
C GLU A 97 -0.14 9.13 -38.92
N MET A 98 0.78 8.35 -38.35
CA MET A 98 0.43 7.15 -37.58
C MET A 98 -0.32 7.48 -36.28
N LEU A 99 -0.06 8.65 -35.66
CA LEU A 99 -0.87 9.13 -34.53
C LEU A 99 -2.36 9.21 -34.90
N ARG A 100 -2.68 9.61 -36.14
CA ARG A 100 -4.08 9.72 -36.63
C ARG A 100 -4.79 8.38 -36.76
N ASP A 101 -4.05 7.27 -36.77
CA ASP A 101 -4.66 5.93 -36.74
C ASP A 101 -5.17 5.55 -35.33
N VAL A 102 -4.67 6.22 -34.29
CA VAL A 102 -4.88 5.88 -32.88
C VAL A 102 -5.88 6.83 -32.20
N ILE A 103 -5.90 8.10 -32.59
CA ILE A 103 -6.70 9.15 -31.95
C ILE A 103 -8.01 9.45 -32.71
N ASP A 104 -8.98 10.03 -32.02
CA ASP A 104 -10.25 10.47 -32.63
C ASP A 104 -9.98 11.34 -33.88
N PRO A 105 -10.50 10.96 -35.08
CA PRO A 105 -10.30 11.71 -36.31
C PRO A 105 -10.80 13.16 -36.25
N SER A 106 -11.80 13.44 -35.41
CA SER A 106 -12.36 14.78 -35.21
C SER A 106 -11.52 15.67 -34.29
N PHE A 107 -10.55 15.08 -33.56
CA PHE A 107 -9.74 15.82 -32.61
C PHE A 107 -8.74 16.75 -33.31
N VAL A 108 -8.89 18.05 -33.05
CA VAL A 108 -7.94 19.08 -33.47
C VAL A 108 -6.90 19.25 -32.37
N ILE A 109 -5.63 19.03 -32.72
CA ILE A 109 -4.51 19.13 -31.76
C ILE A 109 -4.40 20.59 -31.27
N PRO A 110 -4.54 20.86 -29.96
CA PRO A 110 -4.40 22.21 -29.42
C PRO A 110 -2.99 22.77 -29.60
N GLN A 111 -2.86 24.10 -29.59
CA GLN A 111 -1.56 24.78 -29.76
C GLN A 111 -0.53 24.36 -28.69
N THR A 112 -0.97 24.13 -27.45
CA THR A 112 -0.12 23.63 -26.36
C THR A 112 0.50 22.29 -26.72
N TYR A 113 -0.31 21.33 -27.19
CA TYR A 113 0.17 20.03 -27.66
C TYR A 113 1.07 20.15 -28.88
N ALA A 114 0.75 21.03 -29.83
CA ALA A 114 1.58 21.26 -31.02
C ALA A 114 2.99 21.76 -30.64
N ILE A 115 3.09 22.67 -29.66
CA ILE A 115 4.38 23.14 -29.12
C ILE A 115 5.11 21.98 -28.46
N LEU A 116 4.45 21.23 -27.56
CA LEU A 116 5.07 20.11 -26.85
C LEU A 116 5.56 19.01 -27.80
N MET A 117 4.76 18.64 -28.80
CA MET A 117 5.14 17.66 -29.82
C MET A 117 6.32 18.16 -30.65
N ARG A 118 6.36 19.43 -31.04
CA ARG A 118 7.48 19.98 -31.82
C ARG A 118 8.79 19.96 -31.05
N GLU A 119 8.77 20.30 -29.76
CA GLU A 119 9.98 20.41 -28.95
C GLU A 119 10.45 19.06 -28.37
N PHE A 120 9.51 18.16 -28.04
CA PHE A 120 9.82 16.93 -27.29
C PHE A 120 9.51 15.63 -28.03
N TRP A 121 8.94 15.66 -29.24
CA TRP A 121 8.83 14.47 -30.10
C TRP A 121 9.76 14.56 -31.33
N PRO A 122 10.44 13.44 -31.68
CA PRO A 122 10.55 12.20 -30.93
C PRO A 122 11.27 12.38 -29.58
N GLY A 123 10.82 11.72 -28.51
CA GLY A 123 11.42 11.84 -27.17
C GLY A 123 10.58 11.33 -26.00
N PRO A 124 11.03 11.59 -24.75
CA PRO A 124 10.49 10.98 -23.53
C PRO A 124 9.22 11.67 -23.02
N LEU A 125 8.37 12.20 -23.92
CA LEU A 125 7.08 12.80 -23.60
C LEU A 125 5.93 11.92 -24.08
N THR A 126 4.94 11.72 -23.23
CA THR A 126 3.68 11.03 -23.53
C THR A 126 2.52 12.00 -23.31
N LEU A 127 1.61 12.07 -24.27
CA LEU A 127 0.44 12.94 -24.24
C LEU A 127 -0.85 12.10 -24.27
N LEU A 128 -1.85 12.50 -23.49
CA LEU A 128 -3.19 11.91 -23.55
C LEU A 128 -3.98 12.53 -24.71
N PHE A 129 -4.60 11.68 -25.51
CA PHE A 129 -5.48 12.08 -26.62
C PHE A 129 -6.84 11.39 -26.49
N PRO A 130 -7.94 11.98 -26.98
CA PRO A 130 -9.18 11.24 -27.20
C PRO A 130 -8.93 10.06 -28.14
N VAL A 131 -9.35 8.86 -27.74
CA VAL A 131 -9.05 7.63 -28.47
C VAL A 131 -10.00 7.44 -29.65
N LYS A 132 -9.48 6.90 -30.76
CA LYS A 132 -10.33 6.37 -31.84
C LYS A 132 -11.05 5.12 -31.31
N PRO A 133 -12.38 5.16 -31.12
CA PRO A 133 -13.10 4.04 -30.51
C PRO A 133 -12.95 2.76 -31.33
N PHE A 134 -12.81 1.63 -30.65
CA PHE A 134 -12.81 0.33 -31.29
C PHE A 134 -14.19 0.04 -31.89
N SER A 135 -14.29 0.03 -33.21
CA SER A 135 -15.54 -0.29 -33.91
C SER A 135 -15.73 -1.80 -33.98
N ASN A 136 -16.78 -2.31 -33.33
CA ASN A 136 -17.24 -3.67 -33.53
C ASN A 136 -18.25 -3.68 -34.69
N GLU A 137 -17.83 -4.28 -35.79
CA GLU A 137 -18.66 -4.93 -36.82
C GLU A 137 -19.86 -4.14 -37.35
N HIS A 138 -19.74 -3.57 -38.55
CA HIS A 138 -20.76 -3.62 -39.62
C HIS A 138 -20.15 -3.46 -41.03
N GLU A 139 -18.89 -3.02 -41.17
CA GLU A 139 -18.23 -2.83 -42.49
C GLU A 139 -16.93 -3.65 -42.70
N GLY A 140 -16.79 -4.79 -42.04
CA GLY A 140 -15.75 -5.78 -42.37
C GLY A 140 -14.29 -5.39 -42.08
N ASN A 141 -14.02 -4.20 -41.53
CA ASN A 141 -12.68 -3.78 -41.13
C ASN A 141 -12.67 -3.35 -39.66
N LYS A 142 -12.05 -4.16 -38.78
CA LYS A 142 -11.85 -3.83 -37.36
C LYS A 142 -10.89 -2.64 -37.28
N SER A 143 -11.40 -1.46 -36.93
CA SER A 143 -10.63 -0.22 -36.88
C SER A 143 -10.78 0.46 -35.51
N GLY A 144 -9.66 0.95 -34.97
CA GLY A 144 -9.60 1.66 -33.68
C GLY A 144 -8.74 0.95 -32.64
N VAL A 145 -8.62 1.56 -31.46
CA VAL A 145 -7.79 1.06 -30.36
C VAL A 145 -8.63 0.21 -29.40
N PRO A 146 -8.28 -1.07 -29.15
CA PRO A 146 -9.02 -1.95 -28.25
C PRO A 146 -9.07 -1.43 -26.81
N ARG A 147 -10.13 -1.80 -26.09
CA ARG A 147 -10.32 -1.47 -24.66
C ARG A 147 -9.15 -1.96 -23.79
N GLU A 148 -8.50 -3.06 -24.14
CA GLU A 148 -7.34 -3.59 -23.42
C GLU A 148 -6.18 -2.59 -23.39
N VAL A 149 -6.06 -1.70 -24.38
CA VAL A 149 -5.03 -0.64 -24.39
C VAL A 149 -5.44 0.51 -23.48
N THR A 150 -6.70 0.94 -23.53
CA THR A 150 -7.17 2.13 -22.78
C THR A 150 -7.72 1.81 -21.40
N ALA A 151 -7.77 0.55 -20.99
CA ALA A 151 -8.51 0.09 -19.81
C ALA A 151 -10.01 0.52 -19.80
N GLY A 152 -10.57 0.87 -20.97
CA GLY A 152 -11.95 1.34 -21.11
C GLY A 152 -12.12 2.86 -21.02
N HIS A 153 -11.03 3.61 -20.86
CA HIS A 153 -11.07 5.08 -20.91
C HIS A 153 -11.34 5.59 -22.33
N SER A 154 -11.93 6.79 -22.41
CA SER A 154 -12.14 7.57 -23.65
C SER A 154 -10.87 8.23 -24.18
N THR A 155 -9.74 8.06 -23.47
CA THR A 155 -8.44 8.60 -23.84
C THR A 155 -7.40 7.49 -24.00
N VAL A 156 -6.35 7.81 -24.76
CA VAL A 156 -5.19 6.95 -25.00
C VAL A 156 -3.92 7.76 -24.81
N ALA A 157 -2.97 7.19 -24.09
CA ALA A 157 -1.65 7.78 -23.90
C ALA A 157 -0.75 7.41 -25.10
N VAL A 158 -0.21 8.41 -25.80
CA VAL A 158 0.61 8.21 -27.00
C VAL A 158 1.97 8.87 -26.86
N ARG A 159 3.00 8.22 -27.42
CA ARG A 159 4.39 8.71 -27.45
C ARG A 159 5.05 8.40 -28.79
N MET A 160 5.95 9.30 -29.22
CA MET A 160 6.88 9.03 -30.31
C MET A 160 8.30 8.88 -29.74
N PRO A 161 8.85 7.66 -29.59
CA PRO A 161 10.16 7.45 -28.95
C PRO A 161 11.30 7.98 -29.84
N SER A 162 12.34 8.57 -29.23
CA SER A 162 13.53 9.06 -29.95
C SER A 162 14.57 8.00 -30.25
N HIS A 163 14.51 6.84 -29.59
CA HIS A 163 15.46 5.77 -29.83
C HIS A 163 15.40 5.25 -31.29
N PRO A 164 16.53 5.23 -32.03
CA PRO A 164 16.52 4.86 -33.45
C PRO A 164 15.91 3.48 -33.73
N VAL A 165 16.28 2.46 -32.95
CA VAL A 165 15.74 1.09 -33.06
C VAL A 165 14.22 1.05 -32.82
N ALA A 166 13.70 1.74 -31.78
CA ALA A 166 12.27 1.80 -31.52
C ALA A 166 11.51 2.43 -32.67
N ARG A 167 11.94 3.62 -33.09
CA ARG A 167 11.25 4.39 -34.12
C ARG A 167 11.29 3.66 -35.46
N ALA A 168 12.40 3.02 -35.79
CA ALA A 168 12.53 2.19 -37.00
C ALA A 168 11.66 0.93 -36.95
N LEU A 169 11.59 0.22 -35.82
CA LEU A 169 10.70 -0.93 -35.66
C LEU A 169 9.23 -0.54 -35.91
N ILE A 170 8.79 0.56 -35.31
CA ILE A 170 7.42 1.06 -35.46
C ILE A 170 7.16 1.45 -36.93
N ALA A 171 8.08 2.20 -37.54
CA ALA A 171 7.96 2.63 -38.94
C ALA A 171 7.94 1.44 -39.93
N LEU A 172 8.87 0.48 -39.79
CA LEU A 172 8.96 -0.69 -40.68
C LEU A 172 7.80 -1.67 -40.48
N SER A 173 7.29 -1.81 -39.25
CA SER A 173 6.13 -2.66 -39.01
C SER A 173 4.84 -2.05 -39.59
N GLY A 174 4.78 -0.72 -39.71
CA GLY A 174 3.56 -0.01 -40.10
C GLY A 174 2.43 -0.16 -39.07
N LEU A 175 2.78 -0.49 -37.82
CA LEU A 175 1.84 -0.73 -36.73
C LEU A 175 2.12 0.23 -35.57
N PRO A 176 1.10 0.90 -35.00
CA PRO A 176 1.25 1.53 -33.69
C PRO A 176 1.43 0.42 -32.64
N LEU A 177 2.38 0.59 -31.71
CA LEU A 177 2.76 -0.46 -30.76
C LEU A 177 2.35 -0.11 -29.33
N ALA A 178 1.49 -0.90 -28.71
CA ALA A 178 1.20 -0.78 -27.29
C ALA A 178 2.36 -1.42 -26.53
N ALA A 179 3.04 -0.64 -25.67
CA ALA A 179 4.24 -1.13 -24.98
C ALA A 179 4.39 -0.53 -23.57
N PRO A 180 4.07 -1.28 -22.50
CA PRO A 180 4.57 -0.95 -21.17
C PRO A 180 6.03 -1.37 -21.03
N SER A 181 6.65 -1.05 -19.90
CA SER A 181 8.01 -1.50 -19.54
C SER A 181 8.15 -3.03 -19.63
N ALA A 182 9.32 -3.55 -20.02
CA ALA A 182 9.54 -4.97 -20.30
C ALA A 182 9.95 -5.81 -19.07
N ASN A 183 9.23 -5.68 -17.97
CA ASN A 183 9.43 -6.44 -16.72
C ASN A 183 8.18 -7.21 -16.26
N THR A 184 8.34 -8.17 -15.37
CA THR A 184 7.25 -8.72 -14.56
C THR A 184 6.62 -7.60 -13.71
N SER A 185 5.29 -7.57 -13.63
CA SER A 185 4.56 -6.50 -12.92
C SER A 185 5.05 -6.34 -11.48
N GLY A 186 5.32 -5.10 -11.06
CA GLY A 186 5.85 -4.75 -9.74
C GLY A 186 7.39 -4.62 -9.67
N ARG A 187 8.16 -5.31 -10.53
CA ARG A 187 9.64 -5.22 -10.55
C ARG A 187 10.14 -3.87 -11.11
N PRO A 188 11.40 -3.47 -10.85
CA PRO A 188 12.04 -2.32 -11.50
C PRO A 188 12.00 -2.40 -13.03
N SER A 189 11.91 -1.25 -13.69
CA SER A 189 11.85 -1.18 -15.15
C SER A 189 13.23 -1.48 -15.76
N PRO A 190 13.31 -2.27 -16.85
CA PRO A 190 14.58 -2.66 -17.45
C PRO A 190 15.14 -1.53 -18.30
N THR A 191 16.38 -1.12 -18.02
CA THR A 191 17.13 -0.12 -18.81
C THR A 191 18.18 -0.74 -19.74
N ARG A 192 18.31 -2.07 -19.77
CA ARG A 192 19.27 -2.84 -20.58
C ARG A 192 18.63 -4.16 -21.01
N ALA A 193 19.06 -4.72 -22.15
CA ALA A 193 18.56 -6.00 -22.63
C ALA A 193 18.81 -7.14 -21.62
N GLU A 194 19.95 -7.12 -20.93
CA GLU A 194 20.29 -8.08 -19.86
C GLU A 194 19.21 -8.13 -18.76
N HIS A 195 18.66 -6.97 -18.37
CA HIS A 195 17.59 -6.91 -17.37
C HIS A 195 16.31 -7.60 -17.86
N VAL A 196 16.01 -7.48 -19.14
CA VAL A 196 14.86 -8.16 -19.77
C VAL A 196 15.10 -9.66 -19.83
N VAL A 197 16.31 -10.09 -20.19
CA VAL A 197 16.68 -11.51 -20.24
C VAL A 197 16.52 -12.16 -18.87
N ASP A 198 17.03 -11.51 -17.81
CA ASP A 198 16.94 -12.02 -16.44
C ASP A 198 15.48 -12.20 -15.95
N ASP A 199 14.52 -11.42 -16.45
CA ASP A 199 13.13 -11.40 -15.96
C ASP A 199 12.13 -12.12 -16.88
N LEU A 200 12.29 -11.99 -18.20
CA LEU A 200 11.31 -12.41 -19.22
C LEU A 200 11.82 -13.48 -20.19
N ALA A 201 13.05 -13.96 -20.08
CA ALA A 201 13.51 -15.09 -20.91
C ALA A 201 12.59 -16.31 -20.75
N GLY A 202 12.27 -16.96 -21.87
CA GLY A 202 11.30 -18.05 -21.97
C GLY A 202 9.83 -17.62 -22.02
N LYS A 203 9.51 -16.34 -21.79
CA LYS A 203 8.15 -15.79 -21.85
C LYS A 203 7.88 -14.96 -23.10
N VAL A 204 8.93 -14.43 -23.74
CA VAL A 204 8.86 -13.60 -24.95
C VAL A 204 9.68 -14.24 -26.08
N PRO A 205 9.26 -14.13 -27.35
CA PRO A 205 9.97 -14.77 -28.46
C PRO A 205 11.27 -14.04 -28.85
N LEU A 206 11.28 -12.70 -28.76
CA LEU A 206 12.36 -11.87 -29.27
C LEU A 206 12.62 -10.65 -28.38
N ILE A 207 13.90 -10.39 -28.12
CA ILE A 207 14.43 -9.17 -27.53
C ILE A 207 15.37 -8.52 -28.56
N LEU A 208 15.10 -7.29 -28.93
CA LEU A 208 16.04 -6.45 -29.66
C LEU A 208 16.96 -5.77 -28.65
N ASP A 209 18.26 -5.98 -28.76
CA ASP A 209 19.26 -5.31 -27.93
C ASP A 209 19.86 -4.14 -28.71
N GLY A 210 19.48 -2.93 -28.32
CA GLY A 210 20.03 -1.68 -28.86
C GLY A 210 20.90 -0.93 -27.86
N GLY A 211 21.40 -1.59 -26.82
CA GLY A 211 22.22 -0.97 -25.78
C GLY A 211 21.43 -0.39 -24.61
N PRO A 212 22.11 0.32 -23.68
CA PRO A 212 21.49 0.90 -22.50
C PRO A 212 20.59 2.10 -22.83
N CYS A 213 19.54 2.32 -22.04
CA CYS A 213 18.67 3.49 -22.16
C CYS A 213 19.35 4.78 -21.64
N ASP A 214 19.16 5.90 -22.35
CA ASP A 214 19.83 7.17 -22.04
C ASP A 214 19.21 7.93 -20.85
N VAL A 215 17.89 7.83 -20.66
CA VAL A 215 17.14 8.55 -19.60
C VAL A 215 17.03 7.69 -18.34
N GLY A 216 16.79 6.38 -18.48
CA GLY A 216 16.73 5.40 -17.39
C GLY A 216 15.49 5.43 -16.50
N VAL A 217 14.62 6.44 -16.63
CA VAL A 217 13.25 6.46 -16.09
C VAL A 217 12.23 6.56 -17.22
N GLU A 218 10.98 6.22 -16.95
CA GLU A 218 9.90 6.29 -17.94
C GLU A 218 9.60 7.71 -18.41
N SER A 219 8.85 7.82 -19.51
CA SER A 219 8.40 9.10 -20.06
C SER A 219 7.55 9.90 -19.10
N THR A 220 7.64 11.23 -19.23
CA THR A 220 6.71 12.17 -18.61
C THR A 220 5.34 12.00 -19.27
N VAL A 221 4.28 11.86 -18.47
CA VAL A 221 2.91 11.73 -18.98
C VAL A 221 2.13 12.99 -18.66
N VAL A 222 1.48 13.54 -19.68
CA VAL A 222 0.79 14.82 -19.63
C VAL A 222 -0.65 14.68 -20.09
N ASP A 223 -1.55 15.30 -19.33
CA ASP A 223 -2.94 15.56 -19.66
C ASP A 223 -3.18 17.07 -19.80
N GLY A 224 -3.48 17.50 -21.02
CA GLY A 224 -3.97 18.84 -21.32
C GLY A 224 -5.44 18.87 -21.76
N LEU A 225 -6.18 17.77 -21.56
CA LEU A 225 -7.60 17.64 -21.90
C LEU A 225 -8.50 17.95 -20.72
N SER A 226 -8.09 17.55 -19.50
CA SER A 226 -8.93 17.63 -18.29
C SER A 226 -8.64 18.88 -17.41
N GLY A 227 -7.71 19.74 -17.83
CA GLY A 227 -7.31 20.96 -17.11
C GLY A 227 -8.28 22.13 -17.30
N ASN A 228 -8.18 23.16 -16.44
CA ASN A 228 -8.81 24.44 -16.76
C ASN A 228 -8.13 25.05 -18.01
N GLU A 229 -8.81 25.98 -18.68
CA GLU A 229 -8.21 26.70 -19.80
C GLU A 229 -6.89 27.36 -19.37
N GLY A 230 -5.80 27.05 -20.08
CA GLY A 230 -4.46 27.52 -19.73
C GLY A 230 -3.69 26.63 -18.74
N GLU A 231 -4.15 25.41 -18.43
CA GLU A 231 -3.43 24.46 -17.58
C GLU A 231 -2.98 23.21 -18.35
N ILE A 232 -1.79 22.71 -18.00
CA ILE A 232 -1.24 21.43 -18.47
C ILE A 232 -0.85 20.61 -17.23
N ARG A 233 -1.39 19.40 -17.10
CA ARG A 233 -1.20 18.55 -15.93
C ARG A 233 -0.21 17.43 -16.23
N ILE A 234 0.90 17.39 -15.52
CA ILE A 234 1.81 16.24 -15.50
C ILE A 234 1.21 15.21 -14.55
N LEU A 235 0.77 14.08 -15.12
CA LEU A 235 0.23 12.93 -14.40
C LEU A 235 1.36 12.05 -13.83
N ARG A 236 2.48 11.98 -14.56
CA ARG A 236 3.66 11.23 -14.15
C ARG A 236 4.94 11.98 -14.54
N PRO A 237 5.79 12.37 -13.58
CA PRO A 237 7.12 12.89 -13.87
C PRO A 237 8.03 11.84 -14.54
N GLY A 238 8.89 12.30 -15.45
CA GLY A 238 9.78 11.45 -16.25
C GLY A 238 10.87 12.27 -16.95
N GLY A 239 11.33 11.79 -18.11
CA GLY A 239 12.47 12.37 -18.83
C GLY A 239 12.30 13.79 -19.41
N VAL A 240 11.08 14.35 -19.41
CA VAL A 240 10.84 15.78 -19.70
C VAL A 240 10.39 16.47 -18.42
N THR A 241 11.14 17.48 -17.97
CA THR A 241 10.88 18.11 -16.67
C THR A 241 9.77 19.16 -16.75
N ALA A 242 9.17 19.48 -15.60
CA ALA A 242 8.14 20.50 -15.52
C ALA A 242 8.70 21.88 -15.94
N GLU A 243 9.96 22.16 -15.64
CA GLU A 243 10.65 23.41 -15.94
C GLU A 243 10.93 23.53 -17.45
N GLN A 244 11.36 22.44 -18.10
CA GLN A 244 11.50 22.40 -19.56
C GLN A 244 10.16 22.67 -20.25
N MET A 245 9.10 22.04 -19.75
CA MET A 245 7.74 22.22 -20.28
C MET A 245 7.24 23.65 -20.10
N GLN A 246 7.39 24.19 -18.89
CA GLN A 246 7.00 25.56 -18.57
C GLN A 246 7.76 26.58 -19.42
N ARG A 247 9.04 26.34 -19.70
CA ARG A 247 9.86 27.20 -20.55
C ARG A 247 9.34 27.29 -21.99
N VAL A 248 8.96 26.16 -22.59
CA VAL A 248 8.49 26.14 -23.99
C VAL A 248 7.06 26.62 -24.16
N LEU A 249 6.20 26.41 -23.15
CA LEU A 249 4.82 26.88 -23.16
C LEU A 249 4.70 28.39 -22.80
N GLY A 250 5.72 28.96 -22.18
CA GLY A 250 5.73 30.36 -21.75
C GLY A 250 4.88 30.61 -20.50
N THR A 251 4.72 31.88 -20.11
CA THR A 251 4.04 32.27 -18.86
C THR A 251 2.51 32.24 -18.92
N GLY A 252 1.93 32.08 -20.12
CA GLY A 252 0.49 32.05 -20.33
C GLY A 252 -0.17 30.69 -20.04
N VAL A 253 0.62 29.65 -19.77
CA VAL A 253 0.15 28.30 -19.46
C VAL A 253 0.77 27.85 -18.15
N ARG A 254 -0.01 27.29 -17.25
CA ARG A 254 0.48 26.76 -15.97
C ARG A 254 0.73 25.25 -16.08
N VAL A 255 1.96 24.83 -15.80
CA VAL A 255 2.30 23.40 -15.70
C VAL A 255 2.14 22.95 -14.24
N LEU A 256 1.28 21.97 -14.01
CA LEU A 256 0.95 21.44 -12.69
C LEU A 256 1.37 19.98 -12.58
N VAL A 257 2.07 19.60 -11.52
CA VAL A 257 2.52 18.23 -11.27
C VAL A 257 1.66 17.54 -10.22
N HIS A 258 1.19 16.33 -10.55
CA HIS A 258 0.42 15.49 -9.63
C HIS A 258 1.22 15.19 -8.34
N ARG A 259 0.55 15.27 -7.18
CA ARG A 259 1.10 15.15 -5.81
C ARG A 259 2.04 16.25 -5.35
N ARG A 260 2.45 17.18 -6.22
CA ARG A 260 3.20 18.39 -5.84
C ARG A 260 2.30 19.63 -5.86
N ASP A 261 1.59 19.83 -6.96
CA ASP A 261 0.82 21.04 -7.23
C ASP A 261 -0.70 20.79 -7.14
N TYR A 262 -1.16 19.54 -7.29
CA TYR A 262 -2.56 19.13 -7.15
C TYR A 262 -2.71 17.63 -6.83
N ARG A 263 -3.91 17.22 -6.38
CA ARG A 263 -4.32 15.82 -6.20
C ARG A 263 -5.71 15.60 -6.81
N ASP A 264 -5.97 14.39 -7.28
CA ASP A 264 -7.25 13.99 -7.88
C ASP A 264 -7.58 12.53 -7.48
N GLU A 265 -8.45 12.38 -6.48
CA GLU A 265 -8.81 11.08 -5.89
C GLU A 265 -9.44 10.13 -6.92
N GLN A 266 -10.24 10.66 -7.87
CA GLN A 266 -10.85 9.84 -8.92
C GLN A 266 -9.78 9.27 -9.85
N LEU A 267 -8.79 10.09 -10.22
CA LEU A 267 -7.67 9.66 -11.05
C LEU A 267 -6.74 8.67 -10.33
N GLU A 268 -6.61 8.76 -9.01
CA GLU A 268 -5.84 7.80 -8.20
C GLU A 268 -6.54 6.44 -8.11
N HIS A 269 -7.87 6.41 -7.97
CA HIS A 269 -8.65 5.17 -8.00
C HIS A 269 -8.75 4.53 -9.40
N GLN A 270 -8.88 5.35 -10.44
CA GLN A 270 -9.08 4.90 -11.83
C GLN A 270 -8.08 5.60 -12.79
N PRO A 271 -6.84 5.11 -12.85
CA PRO A 271 -5.76 5.80 -13.55
C PRO A 271 -5.89 5.72 -15.07
N THR A 272 -5.82 6.87 -15.73
CA THR A 272 -5.83 6.98 -17.20
C THR A 272 -4.47 6.65 -17.85
N THR A 273 -3.43 6.43 -17.04
CA THR A 273 -2.06 6.17 -17.48
C THR A 273 -1.32 5.19 -16.54
N PRO A 274 -0.34 4.42 -17.05
CA PRO A 274 0.54 3.61 -16.21
C PRO A 274 1.27 4.41 -15.13
N GLY A 275 1.50 3.78 -13.98
CA GLY A 275 2.40 4.30 -12.94
C GLY A 275 1.75 5.09 -11.81
N MET A 276 0.41 5.10 -11.71
CA MET A 276 -0.32 5.93 -10.73
C MET A 276 -0.89 5.16 -9.52
N LYS A 277 -1.35 3.91 -9.71
CA LYS A 277 -2.14 3.16 -8.71
C LYS A 277 -1.39 2.02 -8.01
N TYR A 278 -0.57 1.26 -8.74
CA TYR A 278 0.04 0.04 -8.21
C TYR A 278 1.45 0.28 -7.67
N ARG A 279 1.89 -0.57 -6.73
CA ARG A 279 3.31 -0.66 -6.35
C ARG A 279 4.12 -0.96 -7.60
N HIS A 280 5.00 -0.03 -7.92
CA HIS A 280 5.88 -0.15 -9.07
C HIS A 280 7.32 -0.11 -8.58
N TYR A 281 8.21 -0.77 -9.33
CA TYR A 281 9.64 -0.63 -9.18
C TYR A 281 10.25 -1.18 -7.89
N SER A 282 9.65 -2.22 -7.33
CA SER A 282 10.13 -2.84 -6.10
C SER A 282 11.02 -4.06 -6.40
N PRO A 283 12.30 -4.02 -6.01
CA PRO A 283 13.16 -5.20 -5.92
C PRO A 283 12.54 -6.32 -5.06
N THR A 284 13.18 -7.49 -5.04
CA THR A 284 12.74 -8.59 -4.16
C THR A 284 13.05 -8.32 -2.69
N CYS A 285 14.12 -7.57 -2.42
CA CYS A 285 14.49 -7.12 -1.09
C CYS A 285 13.82 -5.77 -0.70
N PRO A 286 13.67 -5.48 0.60
CA PRO A 286 13.25 -4.18 1.10
C PRO A 286 14.16 -3.04 0.61
N VAL A 287 13.56 -1.89 0.31
CA VAL A 287 14.27 -0.68 -0.09
C VAL A 287 14.01 0.40 0.96
N TYR A 288 15.05 1.10 1.41
CA TYR A 288 14.97 2.21 2.36
C TYR A 288 15.47 3.49 1.68
N LEU A 289 14.63 4.52 1.65
CA LEU A 289 15.02 5.84 1.13
C LEU A 289 15.61 6.68 2.27
N LEU A 290 16.82 7.19 2.07
CA LEU A 290 17.55 7.99 3.05
C LEU A 290 17.36 9.46 2.70
N LEU A 291 16.54 10.15 3.49
CA LEU A 291 16.33 11.59 3.38
C LEU A 291 17.32 12.31 4.33
N ALA A 292 18.23 13.09 3.75
CA ALA A 292 19.24 13.83 4.51
C ALA A 292 18.78 15.24 4.93
N THR A 293 17.47 15.49 4.96
CA THR A 293 16.89 16.76 5.40
C THR A 293 16.82 16.82 6.93
N PRO A 294 17.14 17.98 7.56
CA PRO A 294 16.96 18.14 8.99
C PRO A 294 15.49 17.95 9.38
N SER A 295 15.21 17.04 10.31
CA SER A 295 13.88 16.77 10.86
C SER A 295 13.98 16.53 12.37
N GLU A 296 12.96 16.93 13.13
CA GLU A 296 12.84 16.58 14.56
C GLU A 296 12.69 15.07 14.77
N GLU A 297 12.26 14.33 13.74
CA GLU A 297 12.11 12.87 13.71
C GLU A 297 13.36 12.14 13.17
N ALA A 298 14.46 12.85 12.92
CA ALA A 298 15.67 12.25 12.36
C ALA A 298 16.27 11.20 13.31
N ILE A 299 16.43 9.98 12.82
CA ILE A 299 17.12 8.89 13.54
C ILE A 299 18.61 8.88 13.22
N SER A 300 19.43 8.37 14.14
CA SER A 300 20.85 8.17 13.87
C SER A 300 21.07 7.04 12.85
N LEU A 301 22.19 7.08 12.12
CA LEU A 301 22.57 6.00 11.20
C LEU A 301 22.68 4.65 11.92
N ASP A 302 23.19 4.63 13.15
CA ASP A 302 23.25 3.40 13.96
C ASP A 302 21.86 2.84 14.26
N GLN A 303 20.90 3.70 14.62
CA GLN A 303 19.52 3.29 14.87
C GLN A 303 18.85 2.78 13.59
N LEU A 304 19.07 3.46 12.46
CA LEU A 304 18.60 3.02 11.15
C LEU A 304 19.11 1.61 10.84
N LEU A 305 20.42 1.37 10.96
CA LEU A 305 21.02 0.06 10.64
C LEU A 305 20.54 -1.03 11.61
N GLN A 306 20.28 -0.70 12.87
CA GLN A 306 19.64 -1.62 13.82
C GLN A 306 18.21 -1.98 13.41
N ASN A 307 17.41 -1.00 12.99
CA ASN A 307 16.04 -1.24 12.52
C ASN A 307 16.05 -2.13 11.26
N VAL A 308 16.91 -1.81 10.28
CA VAL A 308 17.07 -2.64 9.07
C VAL A 308 17.47 -4.08 9.44
N ALA A 309 18.43 -4.26 10.36
CA ALA A 309 18.85 -5.58 10.80
C ALA A 309 17.73 -6.37 11.51
N GLN A 310 16.86 -5.70 12.26
CA GLN A 310 15.69 -6.32 12.89
C GLN A 310 14.64 -6.71 11.85
N ASP A 311 14.30 -5.81 10.92
CA ASP A 311 13.30 -6.02 9.88
C ASP A 311 13.64 -7.25 9.02
N VAL A 312 14.91 -7.38 8.62
CA VAL A 312 15.39 -8.51 7.81
C VAL A 312 15.84 -9.72 8.66
N LYS A 313 15.65 -9.66 9.99
CA LYS A 313 15.97 -10.74 10.95
C LYS A 313 17.42 -11.25 10.84
N ALA A 314 18.37 -10.34 10.73
CA ALA A 314 19.78 -10.66 10.57
C ALA A 314 20.37 -11.33 11.82
N VAL A 315 21.23 -12.34 11.64
CA VAL A 315 21.80 -13.13 12.75
C VAL A 315 23.31 -12.91 12.95
N LYS A 316 24.11 -12.89 11.87
CA LYS A 316 25.58 -12.77 11.94
C LYS A 316 26.16 -11.77 10.96
N THR A 317 25.87 -11.96 9.67
CA THR A 317 26.33 -11.06 8.60
C THR A 317 25.12 -10.50 7.89
N LEU A 318 25.16 -9.20 7.58
CA LEU A 318 24.12 -8.48 6.89
C LEU A 318 24.70 -7.80 5.64
N GLU A 319 24.42 -8.38 4.47
CA GLU A 319 24.81 -7.79 3.19
C GLU A 319 23.79 -6.69 2.80
N LEU A 320 24.23 -5.44 2.75
CA LEU A 320 23.39 -4.30 2.39
C LEU A 320 23.82 -3.70 1.05
N GLY A 321 22.85 -3.42 0.20
CA GLY A 321 23.05 -2.59 -0.98
C GLY A 321 23.01 -1.11 -0.60
N LEU A 322 23.92 -0.30 -1.15
CA LEU A 322 23.89 1.15 -1.03
C LEU A 322 23.90 1.77 -2.43
N LEU A 323 22.87 2.52 -2.76
CA LEU A 323 22.76 3.31 -3.98
C LEU A 323 22.84 4.79 -3.59
N SER A 324 24.01 5.41 -3.77
CA SER A 324 24.28 6.74 -3.20
C SER A 324 25.04 7.66 -4.15
N LEU A 325 25.05 8.96 -3.85
CA LEU A 325 25.81 9.94 -4.60
C LEU A 325 27.29 9.84 -4.24
N THR A 326 28.13 9.76 -5.27
CA THR A 326 29.59 9.75 -5.13
C THR A 326 30.04 11.09 -4.56
N GLY A 327 30.79 11.07 -3.46
CA GLY A 327 31.22 12.27 -2.73
C GLY A 327 30.23 12.73 -1.65
N SER A 328 29.08 12.06 -1.50
CA SER A 328 28.17 12.35 -0.39
C SER A 328 28.79 11.98 0.96
N LYS A 329 28.57 12.86 1.94
CA LYS A 329 28.92 12.62 3.35
C LYS A 329 28.20 11.39 3.91
N LEU A 330 27.02 11.05 3.37
CA LEU A 330 26.25 9.88 3.76
C LEU A 330 26.99 8.58 3.37
N THR A 331 27.48 8.51 2.12
CA THR A 331 28.27 7.38 1.63
C THR A 331 29.49 7.16 2.51
N ASP A 332 30.21 8.25 2.80
CA ASP A 332 31.37 8.21 3.68
C ASP A 332 31.02 7.76 5.09
N ALA A 333 29.93 8.27 5.68
CA ALA A 333 29.50 7.90 7.01
C ALA A 333 29.10 6.42 7.11
N LEU A 334 28.32 5.91 6.16
CA LEU A 334 27.85 4.52 6.15
C LEU A 334 28.95 3.50 5.85
N VAL A 335 29.82 3.80 4.87
CA VAL A 335 30.83 2.83 4.39
C VAL A 335 32.10 2.88 5.23
N LYS A 336 32.49 4.05 5.78
CA LYS A 336 33.69 4.15 6.64
C LYS A 336 33.43 3.72 8.09
N GLN A 337 32.18 3.70 8.54
CA GLN A 337 31.84 3.01 9.78
C GLN A 337 31.97 1.50 9.54
N ASN A 338 33.04 0.89 10.07
CA ASN A 338 33.13 -0.57 10.21
C ASN A 338 32.09 -1.03 11.24
N ALA A 339 30.81 -1.05 10.83
CA ALA A 339 29.68 -1.21 11.71
C ALA A 339 29.46 -2.68 12.02
N THR A 340 30.20 -3.18 13.00
CA THR A 340 29.64 -4.26 13.83
C THR A 340 28.57 -3.61 14.70
N LEU A 341 27.30 -3.98 14.46
CA LEU A 341 26.18 -3.48 15.25
C LEU A 341 26.29 -3.96 16.71
N ALA A 342 25.59 -3.30 17.63
CA ALA A 342 25.63 -3.62 19.06
C ALA A 342 25.27 -5.09 19.39
N ASN A 343 24.56 -5.78 18.49
CA ASN A 343 24.21 -7.20 18.56
C ASN A 343 25.26 -8.14 17.91
N ASN A 344 26.47 -7.65 17.61
CA ASN A 344 27.55 -8.36 16.91
C ASN A 344 27.23 -8.76 15.45
N VAL A 345 26.27 -8.10 14.80
CA VAL A 345 26.01 -8.29 13.37
C VAL A 345 27.02 -7.48 12.56
N GLN A 346 27.76 -8.15 11.66
CA GLN A 346 28.71 -7.51 10.74
C GLN A 346 27.99 -7.08 9.46
N ILE A 347 28.19 -5.83 9.05
CA ILE A 347 27.61 -5.29 7.81
C ILE A 347 28.61 -5.39 6.67
N GLU A 348 28.16 -5.90 5.52
CA GLU A 348 28.93 -5.91 4.28
C GLU A 348 28.22 -5.07 3.22
N TRP A 349 28.90 -4.06 2.70
CA TRP A 349 28.32 -3.10 1.76
C TRP A 349 28.55 -3.50 0.30
N ARG A 350 27.48 -3.51 -0.49
CA ARG A 350 27.52 -3.53 -1.96
C ARG A 350 27.13 -2.14 -2.46
N VAL A 351 28.12 -1.32 -2.79
CA VAL A 351 27.89 0.08 -3.19
C VAL A 351 27.74 0.19 -4.72
N ARG A 352 26.78 1.00 -5.14
CA ARG A 352 26.58 1.46 -6.53
C ARG A 352 26.39 2.98 -6.52
N ALA A 353 27.02 3.65 -7.46
CA ALA A 353 26.90 5.10 -7.59
C ALA A 353 25.58 5.45 -8.29
N LEU A 354 24.75 6.26 -7.64
CA LEU A 354 23.54 6.85 -8.23
C LEU A 354 23.88 8.04 -9.12
N GLY A 355 24.83 8.86 -8.67
CA GLY A 355 25.34 10.02 -9.39
C GLY A 355 26.57 10.58 -8.70
N ARG A 356 26.96 11.82 -9.01
CA ARG A 356 27.97 12.58 -8.26
C ARG A 356 27.33 13.75 -7.54
N VAL A 357 27.89 14.15 -6.40
CA VAL A 357 27.61 15.46 -5.80
C VAL A 357 28.40 16.52 -6.58
N GLY A 358 27.84 17.72 -6.77
CA GLY A 358 28.60 18.85 -7.30
C GLY A 358 29.76 19.20 -6.35
N ASP A 359 30.89 19.63 -6.89
CA ASP A 359 32.06 20.00 -6.08
C ASP A 359 32.32 21.52 -6.07
N ASP A 360 32.99 21.99 -5.02
CA ASP A 360 33.45 23.38 -4.91
C ASP A 360 34.52 23.74 -5.97
N ALA A 361 34.99 22.75 -6.74
CA ALA A 361 35.94 22.91 -7.83
C ALA A 361 35.26 23.28 -9.17
N GLY A 362 33.94 23.41 -9.19
CA GLY A 362 33.17 23.93 -10.32
C GLY A 362 32.64 22.86 -11.28
N VAL A 363 32.66 21.58 -10.92
CA VAL A 363 31.97 20.53 -11.69
C VAL A 363 30.48 20.57 -11.37
N GLU A 364 29.68 21.04 -12.33
CA GLU A 364 28.22 21.08 -12.21
C GLU A 364 27.64 19.67 -12.08
N GLN A 365 26.69 19.50 -11.16
CA GLN A 365 26.03 18.22 -10.93
C GLN A 365 25.10 17.87 -12.10
N ASP A 366 25.31 16.72 -12.73
CA ASP A 366 24.37 16.16 -13.72
C ASP A 366 23.18 15.53 -12.99
N LEU A 367 22.09 16.30 -12.86
CA LEU A 367 20.85 15.82 -12.22
C LEU A 367 20.13 14.71 -13.01
N SER A 368 20.52 14.44 -14.26
CA SER A 368 19.99 13.32 -15.05
C SER A 368 20.66 11.98 -14.71
N GLU A 369 21.86 11.99 -14.13
CA GLU A 369 22.63 10.78 -13.83
C GLU A 369 21.90 9.86 -12.82
N PRO A 370 21.31 10.38 -11.71
CA PRO A 370 20.46 9.59 -10.81
C PRO A 370 19.30 8.88 -11.53
N ALA A 371 18.61 9.55 -12.44
CA ALA A 371 17.52 8.96 -13.21
C ALA A 371 18.04 7.82 -14.11
N ARG A 372 19.17 8.03 -14.77
CA ARG A 372 19.81 7.03 -15.67
C ARG A 372 20.19 5.76 -14.92
N ARG A 373 20.68 5.89 -13.68
CA ARG A 373 21.26 4.78 -12.91
C ARG A 373 20.31 4.12 -11.93
N LEU A 374 19.15 4.73 -11.64
CA LEU A 374 18.25 4.25 -10.59
C LEU A 374 17.89 2.77 -10.77
N PHE A 375 17.23 2.41 -11.88
CA PHE A 375 16.76 1.03 -12.06
C PHE A 375 17.90 0.03 -12.30
N ASP A 376 18.96 0.43 -13.01
CA ASP A 376 20.16 -0.42 -13.17
C ASP A 376 20.80 -0.75 -11.81
N GLY A 377 20.90 0.25 -10.93
CA GLY A 377 21.39 0.09 -9.56
C GLY A 377 20.51 -0.84 -8.73
N LEU A 378 19.20 -0.61 -8.73
CA LEU A 378 18.24 -1.45 -8.01
C LEU A 378 18.29 -2.91 -8.48
N ILE A 379 18.24 -3.15 -9.80
CA ILE A 379 18.27 -4.50 -10.38
C ILE A 379 19.62 -5.18 -10.09
N SER A 380 20.73 -4.44 -10.26
CA SER A 380 22.07 -4.97 -10.01
C SER A 380 22.28 -5.37 -8.56
N LEU A 381 21.79 -4.58 -7.59
CA LEU A 381 21.90 -4.89 -6.17
C LEU A 381 21.00 -6.06 -5.78
N ASP A 382 19.76 -6.09 -6.28
CA ASP A 382 18.83 -7.20 -6.06
C ASP A 382 19.40 -8.53 -6.58
N LYS A 383 20.06 -8.50 -7.76
CA LYS A 383 20.73 -9.68 -8.35
C LYS A 383 21.91 -10.18 -7.50
N LEU A 384 22.52 -9.33 -6.69
CA LEU A 384 23.58 -9.74 -5.75
C LEU A 384 23.03 -10.42 -4.50
N GLY A 385 21.71 -10.44 -4.29
CA GLY A 385 21.09 -11.09 -3.14
C GLY A 385 21.28 -10.35 -1.82
N VAL A 386 21.43 -9.03 -1.85
CA VAL A 386 21.52 -8.20 -0.65
C VAL A 386 20.22 -8.30 0.17
N ALA A 387 20.33 -8.20 1.49
CA ALA A 387 19.19 -8.33 2.39
C ALA A 387 18.24 -7.12 2.33
N ALA A 388 18.79 -5.92 2.07
CA ALA A 388 18.05 -4.69 1.83
C ALA A 388 18.89 -3.73 0.98
N ILE A 389 18.24 -2.78 0.32
CA ILE A 389 18.87 -1.71 -0.45
C ILE A 389 18.56 -0.36 0.20
N LEU A 390 19.59 0.39 0.55
CA LEU A 390 19.47 1.77 1.00
C LEU A 390 19.74 2.69 -0.19
N VAL A 391 18.84 3.64 -0.45
CA VAL A 391 18.99 4.60 -1.54
C VAL A 391 19.04 6.01 -0.98
N GLU A 392 20.06 6.77 -1.33
CA GLU A 392 20.15 8.18 -0.99
C GLU A 392 19.12 9.00 -1.78
N GLY A 393 18.33 9.81 -1.07
CA GLY A 393 17.40 10.75 -1.69
C GLY A 393 18.12 11.86 -2.44
N VAL A 394 17.51 12.31 -3.53
CA VAL A 394 17.97 13.46 -4.33
C VAL A 394 16.96 14.60 -4.23
N GLU A 395 17.39 15.82 -4.53
CA GLU A 395 16.48 16.98 -4.56
C GLU A 395 15.39 16.79 -5.63
N GLU A 396 14.16 17.22 -5.34
CA GLU A 396 13.00 17.11 -6.25
C GLU A 396 12.99 18.19 -7.35
N GLU A 397 14.17 18.55 -7.86
CA GLU A 397 14.34 19.47 -8.97
C GLU A 397 14.61 18.70 -10.28
N ARG A 398 14.04 19.19 -11.39
CA ARG A 398 14.26 18.62 -12.73
C ARG A 398 13.98 17.10 -12.76
N GLU A 399 14.92 16.27 -13.23
CA GLU A 399 14.80 14.81 -13.27
C GLU A 399 14.79 14.17 -11.87
N GLY A 400 15.28 14.87 -10.84
CA GLY A 400 15.23 14.41 -9.45
C GLY A 400 13.81 14.18 -8.95
N LEU A 401 12.84 14.98 -9.43
CA LEU A 401 11.42 14.75 -9.17
C LEU A 401 10.94 13.38 -9.70
N ALA A 402 11.43 12.96 -10.86
CA ALA A 402 11.11 11.63 -11.40
C ALA A 402 11.75 10.53 -10.54
N VAL A 403 13.01 10.71 -10.11
CA VAL A 403 13.71 9.76 -9.23
C VAL A 403 12.96 9.59 -7.92
N MET A 404 12.60 10.68 -7.24
CA MET A 404 11.89 10.64 -5.96
C MET A 404 10.47 10.11 -6.11
N ASN A 405 9.78 10.44 -7.21
CA ASN A 405 8.48 9.85 -7.52
C ASN A 405 8.53 8.31 -7.64
N ARG A 406 9.59 7.74 -8.23
CA ARG A 406 9.76 6.29 -8.34
C ARG A 406 10.08 5.64 -6.99
N HIS A 407 10.87 6.30 -6.14
CA HIS A 407 11.09 5.83 -4.78
C HIS A 407 9.83 5.86 -3.94
N ASN A 408 9.09 6.97 -3.93
CA ASN A 408 7.80 7.11 -3.24
C ASN A 408 6.70 6.19 -3.80
N SER A 409 6.87 5.64 -5.02
CA SER A 409 5.97 4.61 -5.57
C SER A 409 6.42 3.18 -5.26
N SER A 410 7.71 2.97 -4.96
CA SER A 410 8.29 1.69 -4.52
C SER A 410 8.18 1.48 -3.00
N LEU A 411 8.19 2.59 -2.27
CA LEU A 411 7.90 2.77 -0.86
C LEU A 411 6.48 3.32 -0.78
N LEU A 412 5.48 2.44 -0.72
CA LEU A 412 4.22 2.90 -0.16
C LEU A 412 4.52 3.25 1.30
N ILE A 413 4.54 4.54 1.61
CA ILE A 413 3.83 4.98 2.82
C ILE A 413 2.44 4.39 2.63
N MET A 414 2.13 3.28 3.30
CA MET A 414 0.81 2.65 3.21
C MET A 414 -0.21 3.76 3.43
N SER A 415 -1.00 4.04 2.40
CA SER A 415 -2.03 5.06 2.55
C SER A 415 -3.05 4.57 3.59
N ARG A 416 -3.79 5.50 4.17
CA ARG A 416 -4.89 5.17 5.09
C ARG A 416 -5.85 4.18 4.41
N GLU A 417 -6.18 4.41 3.14
CA GLU A 417 -7.07 3.57 2.35
C GLU A 417 -6.50 2.17 2.10
N ASP A 418 -5.20 2.06 1.77
CA ASP A 418 -4.54 0.75 1.59
C ASP A 418 -4.57 -0.05 2.90
N SER A 419 -4.32 0.61 4.02
CA SER A 419 -4.34 0.00 5.35
C SER A 419 -5.75 -0.50 5.70
N VAL A 420 -6.78 0.30 5.42
CA VAL A 420 -8.19 -0.10 5.59
C VAL A 420 -8.54 -1.28 4.67
N TYR A 421 -8.10 -1.26 3.41
CA TYR A 421 -8.36 -2.36 2.47
C TYR A 421 -7.69 -3.66 2.92
N LEU A 422 -6.44 -3.59 3.38
CA LEU A 422 -5.72 -4.74 3.93
C LEU A 422 -6.37 -5.25 5.22
N ALA A 423 -6.87 -4.36 6.08
CA ALA A 423 -7.64 -4.75 7.27
C ALA A 423 -8.92 -5.52 6.89
N LYS A 424 -9.65 -5.07 5.84
CA LYS A 424 -10.82 -5.81 5.32
C LYS A 424 -10.43 -7.18 4.76
N LEU A 425 -9.32 -7.29 4.02
CA LEU A 425 -8.83 -8.57 3.54
C LEU A 425 -8.43 -9.51 4.70
N ALA A 426 -7.77 -8.96 5.72
CA ALA A 426 -7.37 -9.70 6.91
C ALA A 426 -8.59 -10.20 7.71
N GLU A 427 -9.65 -9.39 7.81
CA GLU A 427 -10.92 -9.79 8.42
C GLU A 427 -11.53 -11.00 7.70
N GLN A 428 -11.63 -10.95 6.36
CA GLN A 428 -12.17 -12.05 5.55
C GLN A 428 -11.30 -13.32 5.63
N ALA A 429 -10.01 -13.17 5.89
CA ALA A 429 -9.07 -14.27 6.08
C ALA A 429 -8.95 -14.73 7.55
N GLU A 430 -9.72 -14.13 8.46
CA GLU A 430 -9.66 -14.36 9.92
C GLU A 430 -8.25 -14.15 10.52
N ARG A 431 -7.42 -13.31 9.88
CA ARG A 431 -6.07 -12.95 10.35
C ARG A 431 -6.12 -11.68 11.20
N TYR A 432 -6.77 -11.76 12.35
CA TYR A 432 -7.07 -10.59 13.18
C TYR A 432 -5.83 -9.87 13.73
N GLU A 433 -4.70 -10.56 13.92
CA GLU A 433 -3.44 -9.91 14.31
C GLU A 433 -2.93 -8.94 13.21
N GLU A 434 -3.00 -9.31 11.93
CA GLU A 434 -2.66 -8.39 10.83
C GLU A 434 -3.70 -7.28 10.68
N MET A 435 -4.97 -7.59 10.96
CA MET A 435 -6.03 -6.59 10.97
C MET A 435 -5.74 -5.50 12.02
N VAL A 436 -5.24 -5.88 13.21
CA VAL A 436 -4.77 -4.94 14.23
C VAL A 436 -3.61 -4.09 13.71
N GLU A 437 -2.58 -4.70 13.12
CA GLU A 437 -1.42 -3.95 12.59
C GLU A 437 -1.84 -2.88 11.58
N ASN A 438 -2.69 -3.24 10.61
CA ASN A 438 -3.18 -2.29 9.61
C ASN A 438 -4.03 -1.18 10.24
N MET A 439 -4.93 -1.51 11.17
CA MET A 439 -5.80 -0.51 11.80
C MET A 439 -5.03 0.40 12.78
N LYS A 440 -3.89 -0.04 13.32
CA LYS A 440 -2.98 0.84 14.06
C LYS A 440 -2.35 1.88 13.14
N THR A 441 -1.93 1.50 11.94
CA THR A 441 -1.44 2.45 10.93
C THR A 441 -2.49 3.51 10.60
N VAL A 442 -3.76 3.10 10.46
CA VAL A 442 -4.90 4.01 10.26
C VAL A 442 -5.09 4.94 11.46
N ALA A 443 -5.04 4.40 12.68
CA ALA A 443 -5.24 5.18 13.92
C ALA A 443 -4.13 6.23 14.11
N SER A 444 -2.88 5.90 13.81
CA SER A 444 -1.72 6.79 13.94
C SER A 444 -1.70 7.95 12.94
N SER A 445 -2.72 8.10 12.07
CA SER A 445 -2.85 9.27 11.20
C SER A 445 -3.48 10.49 11.91
N ASP A 446 -3.79 10.39 13.21
CA ASP A 446 -4.36 11.44 14.08
C ASP A 446 -5.61 12.14 13.52
N GLN A 447 -6.36 11.42 12.69
CA GLN A 447 -7.62 11.87 12.08
C GLN A 447 -8.77 11.01 12.59
N GLU A 448 -9.95 11.60 12.81
CA GLU A 448 -11.12 10.86 13.28
C GLU A 448 -11.42 9.65 12.37
N LEU A 449 -11.64 8.49 12.99
CA LEU A 449 -12.04 7.29 12.25
C LEU A 449 -13.48 7.40 11.79
N THR A 450 -13.74 6.97 10.57
CA THR A 450 -15.10 6.73 10.09
C THR A 450 -15.76 5.60 10.88
N VAL A 451 -17.10 5.51 10.81
CA VAL A 451 -17.85 4.44 11.48
C VAL A 451 -17.36 3.05 11.06
N GLU A 452 -17.03 2.85 9.77
CA GLU A 452 -16.51 1.58 9.26
C GLU A 452 -15.11 1.26 9.83
N GLU A 453 -14.18 2.22 9.79
CA GLU A 453 -12.82 2.05 10.32
C GLU A 453 -12.82 1.77 11.84
N ARG A 454 -13.65 2.51 12.58
CA ARG A 454 -13.85 2.29 14.02
C ARG A 454 -14.37 0.88 14.30
N ASN A 455 -15.30 0.38 13.49
CA ASN A 455 -15.83 -0.97 13.60
C ASN A 455 -14.76 -2.01 13.27
N LEU A 456 -13.98 -1.83 12.21
CA LEU A 456 -12.86 -2.72 11.86
C LEU A 456 -11.85 -2.84 13.01
N LEU A 457 -11.41 -1.70 13.57
CA LEU A 457 -10.49 -1.69 14.71
C LEU A 457 -11.08 -2.47 15.91
N SER A 458 -12.35 -2.25 16.21
CA SER A 458 -13.03 -2.91 17.32
C SER A 458 -13.14 -4.42 17.12
N VAL A 459 -13.51 -4.86 15.91
CA VAL A 459 -13.59 -6.27 15.52
C VAL A 459 -12.21 -6.93 15.61
N ALA A 460 -11.15 -6.27 15.13
CA ALA A 460 -9.80 -6.78 15.15
C ALA A 460 -9.36 -7.11 16.59
N TYR A 461 -9.38 -6.12 17.48
CA TYR A 461 -8.94 -6.31 18.85
C TYR A 461 -9.88 -7.23 19.65
N LYS A 462 -11.20 -7.19 19.41
CA LYS A 462 -12.17 -8.08 20.07
C LYS A 462 -11.87 -9.55 19.80
N ASN A 463 -11.50 -9.91 18.58
CA ASN A 463 -11.18 -11.28 18.22
C ASN A 463 -9.84 -11.73 18.81
N VAL A 464 -8.81 -10.88 18.72
CA VAL A 464 -7.48 -11.16 19.28
C VAL A 464 -7.56 -11.36 20.81
N ILE A 465 -8.24 -10.45 21.53
CA ILE A 465 -8.37 -10.54 23.00
C ILE A 465 -9.31 -11.68 23.42
N GLY A 466 -10.39 -11.91 22.68
CA GLY A 466 -11.39 -12.94 23.00
C GLY A 466 -10.79 -14.34 23.05
N ALA A 467 -9.97 -14.69 22.05
CA ALA A 467 -9.29 -15.98 21.98
C ALA A 467 -8.34 -16.20 23.18
N ARG A 468 -7.58 -15.16 23.56
CA ARG A 468 -6.64 -15.23 24.69
C ARG A 468 -7.36 -15.29 26.05
N ARG A 469 -8.45 -14.54 26.22
CA ARG A 469 -9.26 -14.57 27.47
C ARG A 469 -9.92 -15.92 27.68
N ALA A 470 -10.48 -16.52 26.63
CA ALA A 470 -11.04 -17.87 26.70
C ALA A 470 -9.98 -18.90 27.10
N SER A 471 -8.78 -18.81 26.50
CA SER A 471 -7.64 -19.66 26.86
C SER A 471 -7.25 -19.52 28.33
N TRP A 472 -7.17 -18.29 28.83
CA TRP A 472 -6.86 -18.02 30.23
C TRP A 472 -7.90 -18.64 31.18
N ARG A 473 -9.20 -18.42 30.94
CA ARG A 473 -10.27 -18.99 31.79
C ARG A 473 -10.23 -20.51 31.85
N ILE A 474 -9.99 -21.18 30.71
CA ILE A 474 -9.86 -22.63 30.65
C ILE A 474 -8.67 -23.10 31.48
N VAL A 475 -7.50 -22.47 31.30
CA VAL A 475 -6.28 -22.84 32.03
C VAL A 475 -6.43 -22.58 33.52
N SER A 476 -7.03 -21.47 33.94
CA SER A 476 -7.33 -21.16 35.35
C SER A 476 -8.29 -22.19 35.98
N SER A 477 -9.30 -22.67 35.23
CA SER A 477 -10.19 -23.73 35.71
C SER A 477 -9.46 -25.09 35.85
N ILE A 478 -8.55 -25.41 34.93
CA ILE A 478 -7.72 -26.62 35.02
C ILE A 478 -6.77 -26.52 36.22
N GLU A 479 -6.17 -25.35 36.46
CA GLU A 479 -5.33 -25.10 37.63
C GLU A 479 -6.06 -25.43 38.94
N GLN A 480 -7.26 -24.88 39.14
CA GLN A 480 -8.07 -25.13 40.33
C GLN A 480 -8.45 -26.61 40.50
N LYS A 481 -8.78 -27.29 39.40
CA LYS A 481 -9.11 -28.74 39.42
C LYS A 481 -7.91 -29.61 39.76
N GLU A 482 -6.71 -29.25 39.31
CA GLU A 482 -5.49 -30.01 39.65
C GLU A 482 -4.98 -29.67 41.06
N GLU A 483 -5.17 -28.43 41.52
CA GLU A 483 -4.85 -28.00 42.88
C GLU A 483 -5.71 -28.74 43.92
N SER A 484 -7.01 -28.89 43.67
CA SER A 484 -7.91 -29.69 44.52
C SER A 484 -7.60 -31.20 44.55
N LYS A 485 -6.85 -31.73 43.57
CA LYS A 485 -6.38 -33.13 43.56
C LYS A 485 -5.02 -33.32 44.24
N GLY A 486 -4.34 -32.24 44.64
CA GLY A 486 -3.01 -32.30 45.25
C GLY A 486 -1.86 -32.57 44.26
N ASN A 487 -2.06 -32.34 42.97
CA ASN A 487 -1.05 -32.59 41.93
C ASN A 487 -0.04 -31.43 41.80
N GLU A 488 0.80 -31.23 42.81
CA GLU A 488 1.67 -30.03 42.94
C GLU A 488 2.59 -29.77 41.74
N ALA A 489 3.15 -30.83 41.12
CA ALA A 489 4.04 -30.71 39.97
C ALA A 489 3.30 -30.17 38.73
N GLN A 490 2.10 -30.68 38.46
CA GLN A 490 1.25 -30.26 37.35
C GLN A 490 0.74 -28.83 37.59
N VAL A 491 0.31 -28.50 38.81
CA VAL A 491 -0.12 -27.15 39.19
C VAL A 491 1.00 -26.13 38.94
N THR A 492 2.24 -26.47 39.27
CA THR A 492 3.40 -25.59 38.99
C THR A 492 3.58 -25.34 37.49
N MET A 493 3.44 -26.38 36.66
CA MET A 493 3.54 -26.26 35.20
C MET A 493 2.39 -25.43 34.62
N ILE A 494 1.18 -25.63 35.12
CA ILE A 494 -0.02 -24.88 34.71
C ILE A 494 0.13 -23.40 35.08
N LYS A 495 0.56 -23.08 36.31
CA LYS A 495 0.82 -21.70 36.77
C LYS A 495 1.79 -20.96 35.85
N LYS A 496 2.87 -21.62 35.42
CA LYS A 496 3.83 -21.05 34.48
C LYS A 496 3.21 -20.77 33.10
N TYR A 497 2.37 -21.68 32.60
CA TYR A 497 1.68 -21.48 31.32
C TYR A 497 0.61 -20.40 31.41
N ARG A 498 -0.17 -20.36 32.49
CA ARG A 498 -1.14 -19.30 32.77
C ARG A 498 -0.47 -17.92 32.78
N SER A 499 0.67 -17.78 33.46
CA SER A 499 1.43 -16.52 33.49
C SER A 499 1.90 -16.07 32.10
N LYS A 500 2.23 -17.01 31.20
CA LYS A 500 2.52 -16.68 29.80
C LYS A 500 1.28 -16.07 29.10
N ILE A 501 0.11 -16.69 29.28
CA ILE A 501 -1.15 -16.16 28.70
C ILE A 501 -1.49 -14.80 29.30
N GLU A 502 -1.28 -14.59 30.60
CA GLU A 502 -1.50 -13.30 31.27
C GLU A 502 -0.61 -12.20 30.70
N ASN A 503 0.66 -12.50 30.40
CA ASN A 503 1.55 -11.53 29.75
C ASN A 503 1.11 -11.22 28.31
N GLU A 504 0.65 -12.23 27.55
CA GLU A 504 0.08 -12.01 26.21
C GLU A 504 -1.18 -11.14 26.26
N LEU A 505 -2.08 -11.41 27.21
CA LEU A 505 -3.29 -10.61 27.46
C LEU A 505 -2.95 -9.17 27.86
N ALA A 506 -2.03 -9.00 28.81
CA ALA A 506 -1.59 -7.68 29.26
C ALA A 506 -1.04 -6.86 28.09
N LYS A 507 -0.20 -7.47 27.24
CA LYS A 507 0.37 -6.81 26.06
C LYS A 507 -0.72 -6.35 25.08
N ILE A 508 -1.73 -7.18 24.81
CA ILE A 508 -2.84 -6.80 23.91
C ILE A 508 -3.65 -5.64 24.51
N CYS A 509 -3.92 -5.66 25.82
CA CYS A 509 -4.64 -4.59 26.49
C CYS A 509 -3.83 -3.28 26.49
N GLU A 510 -2.56 -3.32 26.86
CA GLU A 510 -1.67 -2.14 26.87
C GLU A 510 -1.54 -1.53 25.47
N ASP A 511 -1.46 -2.36 24.44
CA ASP A 511 -1.35 -1.94 23.04
C ASP A 511 -2.55 -1.10 22.57
N ILE A 512 -3.78 -1.56 22.81
CA ILE A 512 -4.98 -0.78 22.45
C ILE A 512 -5.18 0.44 23.33
N LEU A 513 -4.86 0.35 24.63
CA LEU A 513 -4.96 1.49 25.54
C LEU A 513 -4.03 2.62 25.09
N GLU A 514 -2.81 2.29 24.67
CA GLU A 514 -1.87 3.26 24.11
C GLU A 514 -2.43 3.92 22.83
N VAL A 515 -3.02 3.15 21.92
CA VAL A 515 -3.64 3.68 20.69
C VAL A 515 -4.83 4.59 21.00
N LEU A 516 -5.66 4.23 21.98
CA LEU A 516 -6.80 5.03 22.41
C LEU A 516 -6.37 6.37 23.03
N GLU A 517 -5.39 6.34 23.94
CA GLU A 517 -4.90 7.52 24.66
C GLU A 517 -4.13 8.48 23.75
N LYS A 518 -3.26 7.95 22.88
CA LYS A 518 -2.38 8.78 22.04
C LYS A 518 -3.07 9.35 20.81
N HIS A 519 -3.95 8.58 20.18
CA HIS A 519 -4.44 8.90 18.83
C HIS A 519 -5.97 9.08 18.79
N LEU A 520 -6.74 8.11 19.28
CA LEU A 520 -8.17 8.05 18.97
C LEU A 520 -9.03 8.99 19.83
N ILE A 521 -8.81 9.04 21.14
CA ILE A 521 -9.57 9.94 22.03
C ILE A 521 -9.26 11.42 21.72
N PRO A 522 -7.98 11.84 21.52
CA PRO A 522 -7.68 13.22 21.14
C PRO A 522 -8.32 13.66 19.82
N SER A 523 -8.43 12.74 18.85
CA SER A 523 -8.99 13.04 17.52
C SER A 523 -10.51 12.84 17.43
N ALA A 524 -11.20 12.46 18.51
CA ALA A 524 -12.64 12.23 18.51
C ALA A 524 -13.44 13.55 18.57
N ALA A 525 -14.14 13.91 17.50
CA ALA A 525 -14.98 15.11 17.48
C ALA A 525 -16.41 14.84 17.95
N SER A 526 -17.01 13.72 17.51
CA SER A 526 -18.40 13.38 17.81
C SER A 526 -18.61 12.72 19.18
N GLY A 527 -19.79 12.93 19.79
CA GLY A 527 -20.20 12.23 21.01
C GLY A 527 -20.18 10.72 20.87
N GLU A 528 -20.60 10.20 19.71
CA GLU A 528 -20.52 8.77 19.41
C GLU A 528 -19.09 8.23 19.49
N SER A 529 -18.13 8.89 18.82
CA SER A 529 -16.71 8.51 18.86
C SER A 529 -16.17 8.53 20.29
N LYS A 530 -16.43 9.61 21.04
CA LYS A 530 -15.97 9.76 22.43
C LYS A 530 -16.50 8.66 23.34
N VAL A 531 -17.82 8.41 23.30
CA VAL A 531 -18.45 7.35 24.11
C VAL A 531 -17.90 5.99 23.70
N PHE A 532 -17.74 5.73 22.41
CA PHE A 532 -17.19 4.47 21.91
C PHE A 532 -15.78 4.20 22.43
N TYR A 533 -14.87 5.17 22.32
CA TYR A 533 -13.48 5.00 22.74
C TYR A 533 -13.32 4.90 24.26
N HIS A 534 -14.01 5.74 25.03
CA HIS A 534 -13.98 5.64 26.50
C HIS A 534 -14.62 4.34 27.00
N LYS A 535 -15.70 3.87 26.38
CA LYS A 535 -16.27 2.55 26.65
C LYS A 535 -15.25 1.45 26.38
N MET A 536 -14.59 1.49 25.21
CA MET A 536 -13.58 0.51 24.82
C MET A 536 -12.40 0.52 25.81
N MET A 537 -11.92 1.69 26.22
CA MET A 537 -10.91 1.84 27.27
C MET A 537 -11.33 1.19 28.60
N GLY A 538 -12.59 1.43 29.02
CA GLY A 538 -13.17 0.77 30.20
C GLY A 538 -13.18 -0.75 30.08
N ASP A 539 -13.51 -1.28 28.90
CA ASP A 539 -13.51 -2.72 28.61
C ASP A 539 -12.10 -3.35 28.75
N TYR A 540 -11.06 -2.71 28.20
CA TYR A 540 -9.70 -3.26 28.27
C TYR A 540 -9.07 -3.16 29.67
N HIS A 541 -9.33 -2.08 30.42
CA HIS A 541 -8.97 -2.03 31.83
C HIS A 541 -9.72 -3.06 32.67
N ARG A 542 -10.99 -3.33 32.36
CA ARG A 542 -11.75 -4.41 32.99
C ARG A 542 -11.12 -5.78 32.74
N TYR A 543 -10.65 -6.04 31.52
CA TYR A 543 -9.95 -7.28 31.18
C TYR A 543 -8.64 -7.43 31.96
N LEU A 544 -7.88 -6.35 32.14
CA LEU A 544 -6.69 -6.35 33.01
C LEU A 544 -7.04 -6.68 34.47
N ALA A 545 -8.12 -6.08 34.99
CA ALA A 545 -8.57 -6.32 36.36
C ALA A 545 -9.07 -7.76 36.60
N GLU A 546 -9.53 -8.46 35.55
CA GLU A 546 -10.04 -9.83 35.64
C GLU A 546 -8.97 -10.83 36.13
N PHE A 547 -7.73 -10.71 35.63
CA PHE A 547 -6.64 -11.64 35.94
C PHE A 547 -5.54 -11.05 36.82
N ALA A 548 -5.48 -9.72 36.98
CA ALA A 548 -4.52 -9.09 37.87
C ALA A 548 -4.81 -9.40 39.35
N THR A 549 -3.77 -9.29 40.18
CA THR A 549 -3.83 -9.50 41.65
C THR A 549 -3.25 -8.31 42.41
N GLY A 550 -3.69 -8.11 43.66
CA GLY A 550 -3.15 -7.07 44.54
C GLY A 550 -3.35 -5.66 44.00
N ASP A 551 -2.33 -4.80 44.14
CA ASP A 551 -2.41 -3.39 43.75
C ASP A 551 -2.70 -3.18 42.26
N LYS A 552 -2.16 -4.05 41.38
CA LYS A 552 -2.42 -3.98 39.94
C LYS A 552 -3.89 -4.19 39.58
N ARG A 553 -4.58 -5.08 40.31
CA ARG A 553 -6.02 -5.31 40.14
C ARG A 553 -6.79 -4.06 40.50
N LYS A 554 -6.46 -3.45 41.64
CA LYS A 554 -7.10 -2.24 42.13
C LYS A 554 -6.93 -1.08 41.15
N GLU A 555 -5.69 -0.84 40.70
CA GLU A 555 -5.39 0.21 39.71
C GLU A 555 -6.17 0.00 38.40
N SER A 556 -6.21 -1.23 37.89
CA SER A 556 -6.96 -1.55 36.66
C SER A 556 -8.47 -1.37 36.84
N ALA A 557 -9.00 -1.74 38.00
CA ALA A 557 -10.42 -1.54 38.32
C ALA A 557 -10.78 -0.05 38.45
N ASP A 558 -9.93 0.74 39.10
CA ASP A 558 -10.12 2.19 39.26
C ASP A 558 -10.10 2.90 37.89
N LYS A 559 -9.14 2.57 37.02
CA LYS A 559 -9.06 3.10 35.64
C LYS A 559 -10.26 2.68 34.78
N SER A 560 -10.73 1.43 34.92
CA SER A 560 -11.94 0.96 34.23
C SER A 560 -13.17 1.75 34.67
N LEU A 561 -13.33 1.99 35.98
CA LEU A 561 -14.42 2.79 36.53
C LEU A 561 -14.39 4.24 36.04
N GLU A 562 -13.20 4.86 35.99
CA GLU A 562 -13.01 6.22 35.49
C GLU A 562 -13.40 6.34 34.01
N ALA A 563 -12.94 5.42 33.17
CA ALA A 563 -13.25 5.39 31.75
C ALA A 563 -14.76 5.18 31.48
N TYR A 564 -15.42 4.27 32.19
CA TYR A 564 -16.88 4.07 32.05
C TYR A 564 -17.70 5.26 32.54
N LYS A 565 -17.23 5.99 33.56
CA LYS A 565 -17.87 7.24 34.00
C LYS A 565 -17.74 8.33 32.94
N ALA A 566 -16.52 8.53 32.41
CA ALA A 566 -16.29 9.49 31.32
C ALA A 566 -17.18 9.18 30.09
N ALA A 567 -17.33 7.91 29.73
CA ALA A 567 -18.24 7.49 28.67
C ALA A 567 -19.71 7.79 29.02
N SER A 568 -20.13 7.55 30.27
CA SER A 568 -21.50 7.79 30.72
C SER A 568 -21.88 9.26 30.71
N ASP A 569 -20.96 10.14 31.14
CA ASP A 569 -21.19 11.59 31.19
C ASP A 569 -21.46 12.17 29.80
N VAL A 570 -20.74 11.70 28.78
CA VAL A 570 -20.96 12.08 27.38
C VAL A 570 -22.22 11.39 26.82
N ALA A 571 -22.43 10.10 27.12
CA ALA A 571 -23.56 9.35 26.57
C ALA A 571 -24.92 9.87 27.02
N VAL A 572 -25.05 10.32 28.27
CA VAL A 572 -26.31 10.86 28.80
C VAL A 572 -26.70 12.17 28.11
N THR A 573 -25.72 12.96 27.66
CA THR A 573 -25.93 14.28 27.06
C THR A 573 -26.03 14.23 25.53
N GLU A 574 -25.26 13.37 24.87
CA GLU A 574 -25.13 13.38 23.41
C GLU A 574 -25.86 12.22 22.70
N LEU A 575 -26.25 11.14 23.39
CA LEU A 575 -26.86 9.96 22.77
C LEU A 575 -28.26 9.63 23.34
N PRO A 576 -29.26 9.30 22.51
CA PRO A 576 -30.57 8.88 23.02
C PRO A 576 -30.49 7.55 23.79
N PRO A 577 -31.39 7.27 24.75
CA PRO A 577 -31.41 6.02 25.52
C PRO A 577 -31.44 4.74 24.66
N THR A 578 -32.04 4.84 23.48
CA THR A 578 -32.16 3.74 22.51
C THR A 578 -30.91 3.55 21.64
N HIS A 579 -29.89 4.40 21.75
CA HIS A 579 -28.70 4.33 20.90
C HIS A 579 -27.85 3.07 21.21
N PRO A 580 -27.45 2.26 20.21
CA PRO A 580 -26.69 1.02 20.45
C PRO A 580 -25.39 1.21 21.25
N ILE A 581 -24.65 2.30 21.01
CA ILE A 581 -23.41 2.60 21.76
C ILE A 581 -23.71 2.88 23.24
N ARG A 582 -24.80 3.61 23.56
CA ARG A 582 -25.20 3.94 24.94
C ARG A 582 -25.70 2.70 25.68
N LEU A 583 -26.53 1.89 25.02
CA LEU A 583 -26.98 0.60 25.54
C LEU A 583 -25.80 -0.36 25.78
N GLY A 584 -24.87 -0.42 24.82
CA GLY A 584 -23.67 -1.24 24.94
C GLY A 584 -22.74 -0.79 26.06
N LEU A 585 -22.67 0.51 26.34
CA LEU A 585 -21.97 1.05 27.51
C LEU A 585 -22.62 0.57 28.82
N ALA A 586 -23.95 0.70 28.94
CA ALA A 586 -24.67 0.25 30.15
C ALA A 586 -24.52 -1.26 30.38
N LEU A 587 -24.57 -2.06 29.30
CA LEU A 587 -24.32 -3.50 29.36
C LEU A 587 -22.92 -3.80 29.91
N ASN A 588 -21.88 -3.21 29.36
CA ASN A 588 -20.52 -3.50 29.79
C ASN A 588 -20.21 -2.95 31.19
N PHE A 589 -20.76 -1.79 31.54
CA PHE A 589 -20.55 -1.18 32.84
C PHE A 589 -21.30 -1.92 33.96
N SER A 590 -22.49 -2.44 33.70
CA SER A 590 -23.19 -3.33 34.66
C SER A 590 -22.41 -4.62 34.90
N VAL A 591 -21.86 -5.23 33.85
CA VAL A 591 -20.97 -6.41 33.96
C VAL A 591 -19.72 -6.08 34.79
N PHE A 592 -19.14 -4.89 34.63
CA PHE A 592 -18.02 -4.44 35.47
C PHE A 592 -18.39 -4.35 36.96
N TYR A 593 -19.54 -3.74 37.28
CA TYR A 593 -20.02 -3.67 38.68
C TYR A 593 -20.22 -5.06 39.27
N TYR A 594 -20.73 -6.00 38.48
CA TYR A 594 -20.97 -7.37 38.91
C TYR A 594 -19.67 -8.17 39.06
N GLU A 595 -18.89 -8.33 37.98
CA GLU A 595 -17.75 -9.24 37.91
C GLU A 595 -16.49 -8.70 38.63
N ILE A 596 -16.25 -7.39 38.61
CA ILE A 596 -14.99 -6.80 39.11
C ILE A 596 -15.15 -6.16 40.48
N LEU A 597 -16.19 -5.34 40.66
CA LEU A 597 -16.46 -4.63 41.92
C LEU A 597 -17.32 -5.42 42.90
N ASN A 598 -17.79 -6.62 42.52
CA ASN A 598 -18.63 -7.48 43.35
C ASN A 598 -19.81 -6.71 43.99
N SER A 599 -20.44 -5.85 43.21
CA SER A 599 -21.51 -4.94 43.62
C SER A 599 -22.79 -5.24 42.82
N PRO A 600 -23.46 -6.39 43.06
CA PRO A 600 -24.59 -6.85 42.26
C PRO A 600 -25.77 -5.87 42.28
N ASP A 601 -26.04 -5.20 43.40
CA ASP A 601 -27.10 -4.18 43.48
C ASP A 601 -26.89 -3.03 42.48
N ARG A 602 -25.65 -2.54 42.38
CA ARG A 602 -25.30 -1.46 41.43
C ARG A 602 -25.38 -1.94 39.99
N ALA A 603 -24.95 -3.16 39.73
CA ALA A 603 -25.03 -3.78 38.40
C ALA A 603 -26.49 -3.90 37.94
N CYS A 604 -27.35 -4.48 38.78
CA CYS A 604 -28.77 -4.65 38.50
C CYS A 604 -29.49 -3.31 38.37
N HIS A 605 -29.18 -2.33 39.21
CA HIS A 605 -29.77 -1.00 39.11
C HIS A 605 -29.45 -0.33 37.78
N LEU A 606 -28.17 -0.32 37.37
CA LEU A 606 -27.72 0.28 36.11
C LEU A 606 -28.33 -0.43 34.90
N ALA A 607 -28.30 -1.77 34.88
CA ALA A 607 -28.84 -2.56 33.78
C ALA A 607 -30.36 -2.37 33.64
N LYS A 608 -31.09 -2.36 34.77
CA LYS A 608 -32.54 -2.14 34.78
C LYS A 608 -32.89 -0.74 34.32
N GLN A 609 -32.21 0.28 34.83
CA GLN A 609 -32.45 1.67 34.41
C GLN A 609 -32.26 1.84 32.91
N ALA A 610 -31.15 1.35 32.35
CA ALA A 610 -30.90 1.46 30.91
C ALA A 610 -31.94 0.70 30.06
N PHE A 611 -32.40 -0.45 30.55
CA PHE A 611 -33.45 -1.24 29.90
C PHE A 611 -34.80 -0.51 29.92
N ASP A 612 -35.21 0.02 31.08
CA ASP A 612 -36.47 0.75 31.25
C ASP A 612 -36.48 2.06 30.43
N ASP A 613 -35.38 2.82 30.44
CA ASP A 613 -35.22 4.05 29.66
C ASP A 613 -35.32 3.77 28.15
N ALA A 614 -34.71 2.68 27.67
CA ALA A 614 -34.75 2.33 26.24
C ALA A 614 -36.11 1.77 25.80
N ILE A 615 -36.82 1.03 26.66
CA ILE A 615 -38.19 0.58 26.38
C ILE A 615 -39.12 1.77 26.15
N ALA A 616 -38.99 2.84 26.94
CA ALA A 616 -39.87 4.00 26.87
C ALA A 616 -39.85 4.71 25.51
N GLU A 617 -38.74 4.58 24.75
CA GLU A 617 -38.53 5.27 23.48
C GLU A 617 -38.34 4.29 22.30
N LEU A 618 -38.50 2.97 22.51
CA LEU A 618 -38.16 1.93 21.53
C LEU A 618 -38.97 2.03 20.22
N ASP A 619 -40.24 2.43 20.33
CA ASP A 619 -41.17 2.55 19.19
C ASP A 619 -40.81 3.69 18.22
N THR A 620 -39.81 4.51 18.54
CA THR A 620 -39.37 5.65 17.73
C THR A 620 -38.18 5.35 16.80
N LEU A 621 -37.62 4.14 16.85
CA LEU A 621 -36.43 3.74 16.09
C LEU A 621 -36.71 3.42 14.62
N SER A 622 -35.70 3.63 13.77
CA SER A 622 -35.65 3.10 12.40
C SER A 622 -35.40 1.59 12.39
N GLU A 623 -35.77 0.89 11.30
CA GLU A 623 -35.59 -0.58 11.19
C GLU A 623 -34.13 -1.04 11.37
N GLU A 624 -33.16 -0.22 10.96
CA GLU A 624 -31.73 -0.52 11.06
C GLU A 624 -31.25 -0.48 12.52
N SER A 625 -31.51 0.62 13.24
CA SER A 625 -31.13 0.77 14.65
C SER A 625 -31.95 -0.13 15.58
N TYR A 626 -33.17 -0.49 15.19
CA TYR A 626 -34.04 -1.36 15.99
C TYR A 626 -33.42 -2.73 16.26
N LYS A 627 -32.77 -3.33 15.25
CA LYS A 627 -32.17 -4.67 15.39
C LYS A 627 -31.02 -4.68 16.40
N ASP A 628 -30.11 -3.72 16.30
CA ASP A 628 -28.95 -3.66 17.18
C ASP A 628 -29.33 -3.31 18.62
N SER A 629 -30.23 -2.35 18.81
CA SER A 629 -30.69 -1.95 20.14
C SER A 629 -31.48 -3.06 20.84
N THR A 630 -32.36 -3.77 20.13
CA THR A 630 -33.13 -4.88 20.71
C THR A 630 -32.24 -6.07 21.09
N LEU A 631 -31.18 -6.35 20.32
CA LEU A 631 -30.21 -7.39 20.66
C LEU A 631 -29.47 -7.06 21.97
N ILE A 632 -29.05 -5.79 22.16
CA ILE A 632 -28.36 -5.37 23.39
C ILE A 632 -29.32 -5.36 24.58
N MET A 633 -30.56 -4.90 24.40
CA MET A 633 -31.59 -4.95 25.44
C MET A 633 -31.90 -6.38 25.87
N GLN A 634 -31.91 -7.34 24.93
CA GLN A 634 -32.06 -8.75 25.24
C GLN A 634 -30.93 -9.25 26.16
N LEU A 635 -29.67 -8.90 25.86
CA LEU A 635 -28.52 -9.25 26.70
C LEU A 635 -28.61 -8.61 28.10
N LEU A 636 -29.05 -7.36 28.21
CA LEU A 636 -29.30 -6.70 29.51
C LEU A 636 -30.34 -7.46 30.33
N ARG A 637 -31.45 -7.87 29.71
CA ARG A 637 -32.52 -8.65 30.35
C ARG A 637 -32.02 -10.01 30.83
N ASP A 638 -31.22 -10.68 30.01
CA ASP A 638 -30.68 -12.00 30.32
C ASP A 638 -29.72 -11.92 31.52
N ASN A 639 -28.86 -10.91 31.55
CA ASN A 639 -28.00 -10.62 32.71
C ASN A 639 -28.81 -10.31 33.97
N LEU A 640 -29.83 -9.45 33.88
CA LEU A 640 -30.72 -9.14 35.02
C LEU A 640 -31.39 -10.39 35.58
N THR A 641 -31.85 -11.28 34.71
CA THR A 641 -32.49 -12.54 35.10
C THR A 641 -31.50 -13.43 35.86
N LEU A 642 -30.30 -13.62 35.32
CA LEU A 642 -29.24 -14.43 35.90
C LEU A 642 -28.80 -13.88 37.28
N TRP A 643 -28.52 -12.59 37.36
CA TRP A 643 -28.01 -11.98 38.59
C TRP A 643 -29.08 -11.93 39.69
N THR A 644 -30.35 -11.75 39.33
CA THR A 644 -31.45 -11.78 40.30
C THR A 644 -31.68 -13.19 40.85
N SER A 645 -31.52 -14.24 40.03
CA SER A 645 -31.58 -15.63 40.53
C SER A 645 -30.41 -15.95 41.46
N ASP A 646 -29.20 -15.51 41.13
CA ASP A 646 -28.01 -15.76 41.96
C ASP A 646 -28.13 -15.10 43.33
N MET A 647 -28.70 -13.89 43.40
CA MET A 647 -28.98 -13.19 44.65
C MET A 647 -30.03 -13.92 45.50
N GLN A 648 -31.07 -14.50 44.89
CA GLN A 648 -32.10 -15.26 45.60
C GLN A 648 -31.62 -16.64 46.10
N GLU A 649 -30.62 -17.23 45.45
CA GLU A 649 -29.96 -18.45 45.92
C GLU A 649 -28.96 -18.17 47.06
N GLY A 650 -28.27 -17.04 47.02
CA GLY A 650 -27.39 -16.57 48.10
C GLY A 650 -28.14 -16.31 49.42
N ASP A 651 -29.30 -15.64 49.35
CA ASP A 651 -30.14 -15.32 50.51
C ASP A 651 -30.69 -16.58 51.22
N LYS A 652 -31.01 -17.63 50.45
CA LYS A 652 -31.46 -18.93 50.99
C LYS A 652 -30.34 -19.76 51.62
N GLY A 653 -29.08 -19.44 51.32
CA GLY A 653 -27.90 -20.05 51.93
C GLY A 653 -27.61 -19.47 53.31
N GLU A 654 -27.84 -18.17 53.52
CA GLU A 654 -27.61 -17.50 54.79
C GLU A 654 -28.70 -17.81 55.85
N GLU A 655 -29.98 -17.94 55.46
CA GLU A 655 -31.05 -18.34 56.40
C GLU A 655 -30.88 -19.75 57.01
N LYS A 656 -30.12 -20.64 56.36
CA LYS A 656 -29.81 -21.97 56.90
C LYS A 656 -28.67 -21.99 57.90
N VAL A 657 -27.83 -20.95 57.95
CA VAL A 657 -26.71 -20.87 58.90
C VAL A 657 -27.15 -20.19 60.21
N GLU A 658 -28.05 -19.20 60.16
CA GLU A 658 -28.54 -18.52 61.37
C GLU A 658 -29.57 -19.31 62.20
N SER A 659 -30.17 -20.39 61.66
CA SER A 659 -31.13 -21.23 62.40
C SER A 659 -30.49 -22.41 63.16
N GLY A 660 -29.15 -22.53 63.17
CA GLY A 660 -28.41 -23.66 63.75
C GLY A 660 -27.71 -23.42 65.10
N GLU A 661 -27.65 -22.18 65.62
CA GLU A 661 -26.80 -21.83 66.79
C GLU A 661 -27.55 -21.27 68.02
N ALA A 662 -28.80 -21.69 68.25
CA ALA A 662 -29.52 -21.34 69.48
C ALA A 662 -30.34 -22.51 70.07
N ALA A 663 -29.66 -23.61 70.44
CA ALA A 663 -30.18 -24.59 71.39
C ALA A 663 -29.07 -25.56 71.87
N GLN A 664 -28.25 -25.13 72.83
CA GLN A 664 -27.60 -25.97 73.87
C GLN A 664 -26.70 -25.10 74.77
N ASP A 665 -27.23 -24.64 75.90
CA ASP A 665 -26.62 -24.80 77.23
C ASP A 665 -27.55 -24.16 78.29
N ASP A 666 -27.91 -25.00 79.26
CA ASP A 666 -28.70 -24.83 80.51
C ASP A 666 -30.21 -24.45 80.45
#